data_AF-A0A2D4WTP8-F1
#
_entry.id   AF-A0A2D4WTP8-F1
#
_cell.length_a   1.000
_cell.length_b   1.000
_cell.length_c   1.000
_cell.angle_alpha   90.00
_cell.angle_beta   90.00
_cell.angle_gamma   90.00
#
_symmetry.space_group_name_H-M   'P 1'
#
loop_
_entity.id
_entity.type
_entity.pdbx_description
1 polymer ?
#
loop_
_entity_poly.entity_id
_entity_poly.type
_entity_poly.pdbx_seq_one_letter_code
_entity_poly.pdbx_strand_id
1 'polypeptide(L)'
;MNQEIRNLKRSKTSSLILLILAPVLLGAGLFTQQMSLNALRNIRILERLPLTPVEAAIPGPIRTSGDATAIERPGRVSTLKATWTKTPSLWVRAVEEKETRDSDGNTSWVTVSDRTSFVNFELKDGSNQIMIVPNQGIDAYINRSWRKTSGKRRYSEYRIEPGDAIKVVGLVSQHLGTPAVTFDQEGEYIPILSDDPISEVRSGKGLFASLLVSLSLLGISGGCVGLMLFFRFQNALAFVIVVGVVESGFLLIGSTLMLASDLEAAQKSVTSSVESATEIVEAGFEKIGVKWNGDWADTAAFSRAETSQAPGPRLVLIRDSLAGYCARSADIRERFPQWLVAKGLGLGPTPSIVSSDRTRAELQTIQPARPFWLWPTLGITLGGLLGLAGIRWGMKGIKVKRLIENIPRTPCSEVEIGITEVIGTVDYANEDTSPLTGPLTNEACVWFDYHVQEWRGSGKDRHLHTIEHRVESTIFLCKDETGSIPVDAEKAQVINGRKAKKSKGKRVYTELSFREGDPLYVLGSGEIDPTTGDSLRIEKDPQDLPFIISNLPESRLKTMKVSVAFWMIAIGIAAVTTAILFLLSFTGTVSALHQLIAAASSITTVILLIFLLLYNDLVFLRQRTLLARSNIEVALKKRFDLLPQLENITRGYVSHESETQNLMTELRSSFQNENQAPSETDDSSSRNAIKKMLAIRESYPDLKANTVFQKLMTGIVGLENEISARRRGYNAAAERYKTRRSSVPEVFLSRIFRFEDAPLLQWRSEMMNFSNLELAPPVEEGIEDDVESTDIEPPTKPPLREES
;
A
#
# COMPACT_ATOMS: atom_id res chain seq x y z
N MET A 1 36.25 -2.61 -16.90
CA MET A 1 34.77 -2.53 -16.75
C MET A 1 34.21 -3.89 -16.33
N ASN A 2 33.89 -4.10 -15.05
CA ASN A 2 33.57 -5.43 -14.51
C ASN A 2 32.09 -5.81 -14.82
N GLN A 3 31.88 -6.61 -15.87
CA GLN A 3 30.54 -6.99 -16.37
C GLN A 3 29.66 -7.68 -15.30
N GLU A 4 30.24 -8.28 -14.26
CA GLU A 4 29.52 -8.98 -13.18
C GLU A 4 28.58 -8.06 -12.38
N ILE A 5 28.97 -6.81 -12.11
CA ILE A 5 28.14 -5.87 -11.32
C ILE A 5 27.01 -5.29 -12.18
N ARG A 6 27.27 -4.93 -13.44
CA ARG A 6 26.21 -4.50 -14.38
C ARG A 6 25.19 -5.61 -14.62
N ASN A 7 25.63 -6.87 -14.62
CA ASN A 7 24.79 -8.05 -14.84
C ASN A 7 24.23 -8.69 -13.57
N LEU A 8 24.35 -8.04 -12.40
CA LEU A 8 23.64 -8.45 -11.18
C LEU A 8 22.13 -8.32 -11.42
N LYS A 9 21.57 -9.34 -12.08
CA LYS A 9 20.13 -9.57 -12.20
C LYS A 9 19.58 -9.75 -10.79
N ARG A 10 18.29 -9.45 -10.64
CA ARG A 10 17.53 -9.84 -9.44
C ARG A 10 17.87 -11.30 -9.12
N SER A 11 18.16 -11.63 -7.85
CA SER A 11 18.44 -13.02 -7.49
C SER A 11 17.34 -13.91 -8.06
N LYS A 12 17.72 -14.96 -8.81
CA LYS A 12 16.76 -15.95 -9.36
C LYS A 12 15.78 -16.42 -8.28
N THR A 13 16.26 -16.52 -7.03
CA THR A 13 15.44 -16.88 -5.86
C THR A 13 14.31 -15.89 -5.60
N SER A 14 14.56 -14.59 -5.62
CA SER A 14 13.52 -13.58 -5.36
C SER A 14 12.47 -13.48 -6.46
N SER A 15 12.84 -13.75 -7.71
CA SER A 15 11.90 -13.80 -8.82
C SER A 15 11.05 -15.07 -8.76
N LEU A 16 11.65 -16.20 -8.39
CA LEU A 16 10.96 -17.47 -8.16
C LEU A 16 9.98 -17.37 -6.98
N ILE A 17 10.38 -16.71 -5.90
CA ILE A 17 9.50 -16.46 -4.74
C ILE A 17 8.28 -15.68 -5.17
N LEU A 18 8.42 -14.58 -5.94
CA LEU A 18 7.25 -13.82 -6.40
C LEU A 18 6.38 -14.60 -7.39
N LEU A 19 6.99 -15.40 -8.27
CA LEU A 19 6.26 -16.24 -9.22
C LEU A 19 5.35 -17.25 -8.51
N ILE A 20 5.77 -17.77 -7.35
CA ILE A 20 4.99 -18.73 -6.56
C ILE A 20 4.05 -18.02 -5.59
N LEU A 21 4.53 -16.99 -4.89
CA LEU A 21 3.78 -16.29 -3.85
C LEU A 21 2.58 -15.53 -4.42
N ALA A 22 2.72 -14.88 -5.58
CA ALA A 22 1.65 -14.05 -6.12
C ALA A 22 0.39 -14.87 -6.49
N PRO A 23 0.49 -16.01 -7.23
CA PRO A 23 -0.66 -16.88 -7.47
C PRO A 23 -1.24 -17.49 -6.19
N VAL A 24 -0.41 -17.85 -5.21
CA VAL A 24 -0.88 -18.40 -3.92
C VAL A 24 -1.71 -17.37 -3.15
N LEU A 25 -1.25 -16.12 -3.07
CA LEU A 25 -1.99 -15.04 -2.43
C LEU A 25 -3.29 -14.71 -3.16
N LEU A 26 -3.27 -14.65 -4.50
CA LEU A 26 -4.49 -14.48 -5.29
C LEU A 26 -5.47 -15.63 -5.06
N GLY A 27 -5.00 -16.88 -5.13
CA GLY A 27 -5.84 -18.06 -4.91
C GLY A 27 -6.45 -18.10 -3.52
N ALA A 28 -5.67 -17.79 -2.48
CA ALA A 28 -6.17 -17.66 -1.11
C ALA A 28 -7.18 -16.51 -0.97
N GLY A 29 -6.94 -15.37 -1.64
CA GLY A 29 -7.86 -14.24 -1.68
C GLY A 29 -9.20 -14.61 -2.33
N LEU A 30 -9.17 -15.26 -3.49
CA LEU A 30 -10.37 -15.73 -4.19
C LEU A 30 -11.14 -16.79 -3.40
N PHE A 31 -10.42 -17.73 -2.78
CA PHE A 31 -11.03 -18.78 -1.95
C PHE A 31 -11.75 -18.18 -0.74
N THR A 32 -11.10 -17.27 -0.03
CA THR A 32 -11.70 -16.58 1.13
C THR A 32 -12.84 -15.66 0.73
N GLN A 33 -12.78 -15.03 -0.45
CA GLN A 33 -13.90 -14.30 -1.03
C GLN A 33 -15.12 -15.21 -1.25
N GLN A 34 -14.91 -16.38 -1.86
CA GLN A 34 -15.99 -17.33 -2.11
C GLN A 34 -16.63 -17.80 -0.79
N MET A 35 -15.81 -18.11 0.22
CA MET A 35 -16.30 -18.46 1.55
C MET A 35 -17.12 -17.33 2.17
N SER A 36 -16.68 -16.07 2.02
CA SER A 36 -17.43 -14.91 2.49
C SER A 36 -18.80 -14.79 1.80
N LEU A 37 -18.85 -14.92 0.48
CA LEU A 37 -20.09 -14.81 -0.29
C LEU A 37 -21.08 -15.92 0.08
N ASN A 38 -20.58 -17.14 0.29
CA ASN A 38 -21.39 -18.25 0.80
C ASN A 38 -21.94 -17.96 2.21
N ALA A 39 -21.12 -17.40 3.11
CA ALA A 39 -21.57 -17.02 4.44
C ALA A 39 -22.67 -15.93 4.40
N LEU A 40 -22.57 -14.96 3.48
CA LEU A 40 -23.60 -13.93 3.27
C LEU A 40 -24.89 -14.50 2.68
N ARG A 41 -24.79 -15.40 1.72
CA ARG A 41 -25.97 -16.13 1.20
C ARG A 41 -26.68 -16.86 2.33
N ASN A 42 -25.93 -17.53 3.19
CA ASN A 42 -26.49 -18.26 4.32
C ASN A 42 -27.23 -17.32 5.29
N ILE A 43 -26.68 -16.15 5.58
CA ILE A 43 -27.35 -15.13 6.41
C ILE A 43 -28.71 -14.72 5.84
N ARG A 44 -28.82 -14.62 4.51
CA ARG A 44 -30.06 -14.23 3.83
C ARG A 44 -31.12 -15.31 3.81
N ILE A 45 -30.71 -16.57 3.62
CA ILE A 45 -31.64 -17.71 3.73
C ILE A 45 -32.32 -17.67 5.11
N LEU A 46 -31.57 -17.42 6.18
CA LEU A 46 -32.13 -17.28 7.54
C LEU A 46 -33.02 -16.05 7.72
N GLU A 47 -32.74 -14.96 6.99
CA GLU A 47 -33.56 -13.74 7.04
C GLU A 47 -34.94 -13.95 6.41
N ARG A 48 -35.01 -14.73 5.32
CA ARG A 48 -36.27 -15.05 4.61
C ARG A 48 -37.20 -15.95 5.42
N LEU A 49 -36.67 -16.91 6.18
CA LEU A 49 -37.49 -17.90 6.86
C LEU A 49 -38.20 -17.31 8.10
N PRO A 50 -39.54 -17.24 8.11
CA PRO A 50 -40.31 -16.87 9.28
C PRO A 50 -40.26 -17.96 10.36
N LEU A 51 -40.60 -17.60 11.59
CA LEU A 51 -40.83 -18.60 12.62
C LEU A 51 -42.19 -19.27 12.33
N THR A 52 -42.15 -20.54 11.99
CA THR A 52 -43.32 -21.33 11.59
C THR A 52 -43.71 -22.25 12.74
N PRO A 53 -44.97 -22.19 13.22
CA PRO A 53 -45.51 -23.17 14.16
C PRO A 53 -45.41 -24.59 13.58
N VAL A 54 -45.18 -25.57 14.44
CA VAL A 54 -45.02 -26.98 14.05
C VAL A 54 -46.23 -27.51 13.28
N GLU A 55 -47.44 -27.13 13.70
CA GLU A 55 -48.69 -27.50 13.02
C GLU A 55 -48.77 -26.99 11.56
N ALA A 56 -48.11 -25.86 11.28
CA ALA A 56 -48.05 -25.24 9.95
C ALA A 56 -46.96 -25.84 9.04
N ALA A 57 -46.27 -26.89 9.47
CA ALA A 57 -45.23 -27.51 8.68
C ALA A 57 -45.79 -28.09 7.37
N ILE A 58 -45.21 -27.62 6.26
CA ILE A 58 -45.45 -28.08 4.89
C ILE A 58 -44.12 -28.54 4.28
N PRO A 59 -44.11 -29.41 3.27
CA PRO A 59 -42.90 -29.80 2.55
C PRO A 59 -42.12 -28.57 2.08
N GLY A 60 -40.83 -28.50 2.42
CA GLY A 60 -39.99 -27.34 2.12
C GLY A 60 -39.19 -26.83 3.33
N PRO A 61 -38.48 -25.70 3.16
CA PRO A 61 -37.62 -25.16 4.22
C PRO A 61 -38.46 -24.58 5.35
N ILE A 62 -38.13 -24.94 6.59
CA ILE A 62 -38.83 -24.49 7.79
C ILE A 62 -37.85 -23.93 8.81
N ARG A 63 -38.29 -22.90 9.53
CA ARG A 63 -37.67 -22.45 10.77
C ARG A 63 -38.71 -22.57 11.87
N THR A 64 -38.45 -23.40 12.86
CA THR A 64 -39.39 -23.66 13.97
C THR A 64 -38.66 -23.68 15.31
N SER A 65 -39.41 -23.60 16.41
CA SER A 65 -38.90 -23.59 17.78
C SER A 65 -39.85 -24.35 18.69
N GLY A 66 -39.31 -25.10 19.63
CA GLY A 66 -40.11 -25.86 20.59
C GLY A 66 -39.24 -26.54 21.63
N ASP A 67 -39.88 -27.27 22.53
CA ASP A 67 -39.21 -28.09 23.54
C ASP A 67 -38.84 -29.44 22.94
N ALA A 68 -37.58 -29.84 23.13
CA ALA A 68 -37.08 -31.13 22.63
C ALA A 68 -37.61 -32.27 23.51
N THR A 69 -38.36 -33.21 22.95
CA THR A 69 -38.92 -34.36 23.66
C THR A 69 -38.37 -35.67 23.12
N ALA A 70 -38.14 -36.64 24.00
CA ALA A 70 -37.70 -37.96 23.59
C ALA A 70 -38.86 -38.74 22.95
N ILE A 71 -38.59 -39.51 21.89
CA ILE A 71 -39.60 -40.40 21.30
C ILE A 71 -39.80 -41.59 22.25
N GLU A 72 -41.01 -41.73 22.78
CA GLU A 72 -41.40 -42.85 23.62
C GLU A 72 -41.86 -44.03 22.75
N ARG A 73 -41.18 -45.18 22.86
CA ARG A 73 -41.67 -46.46 22.33
C ARG A 73 -42.12 -47.33 23.51
N PRO A 74 -43.11 -48.22 23.34
CA PRO A 74 -43.55 -49.10 24.43
C PRO A 74 -42.34 -49.85 25.03
N GLY A 75 -42.00 -49.51 26.28
CA GLY A 75 -40.89 -50.09 27.05
C GLY A 75 -39.50 -49.42 26.90
N ARG A 76 -39.31 -48.37 26.09
CA ARG A 76 -38.00 -47.71 25.93
C ARG A 76 -38.12 -46.24 25.49
N VAL A 77 -37.50 -45.35 26.26
CA VAL A 77 -37.32 -43.94 25.87
C VAL A 77 -36.10 -43.82 24.94
N SER A 78 -36.27 -43.20 23.78
CA SER A 78 -35.18 -42.95 22.83
C SER A 78 -34.30 -41.79 23.30
N THR A 79 -33.44 -42.06 24.28
CA THR A 79 -32.36 -41.16 24.71
C THR A 79 -31.01 -41.84 24.57
N LEU A 80 -29.96 -41.04 24.33
CA LEU A 80 -28.57 -41.48 24.40
C LEU A 80 -27.93 -41.00 25.70
N LYS A 81 -26.97 -41.76 26.22
CA LYS A 81 -26.21 -41.34 27.40
C LYS A 81 -25.01 -40.52 26.95
N ALA A 82 -24.86 -39.31 27.47
CA ALA A 82 -23.69 -38.47 27.24
C ALA A 82 -22.37 -39.20 27.57
N THR A 83 -21.30 -38.88 26.85
CA THR A 83 -20.06 -39.67 26.82
C THR A 83 -19.43 -39.85 28.21
N TRP A 84 -19.30 -38.78 28.98
CA TRP A 84 -18.65 -38.77 30.28
C TRP A 84 -19.64 -38.58 31.43
N THR A 85 -20.58 -37.65 31.32
CA THR A 85 -21.55 -37.35 32.39
C THR A 85 -22.65 -38.40 32.50
N LYS A 86 -22.85 -39.22 31.46
CA LYS A 86 -23.93 -40.21 31.35
C LYS A 86 -25.34 -39.62 31.46
N THR A 87 -25.48 -38.29 31.39
CA THR A 87 -26.77 -37.60 31.36
C THR A 87 -27.59 -38.07 30.16
N PRO A 88 -28.89 -38.37 30.31
CA PRO A 88 -29.77 -38.66 29.19
C PRO A 88 -29.90 -37.43 28.28
N SER A 89 -29.66 -37.61 26.99
CA SER A 89 -29.64 -36.54 26.01
C SER A 89 -30.22 -37.01 24.68
N LEU A 90 -30.62 -36.07 23.83
CA LEU A 90 -31.15 -36.30 22.48
C LEU A 90 -30.08 -36.08 21.42
N TRP A 91 -29.18 -35.14 21.68
CA TRP A 91 -28.01 -34.83 20.87
C TRP A 91 -26.83 -34.51 21.78
N VAL A 92 -25.65 -35.05 21.48
CA VAL A 92 -24.42 -34.81 22.24
C VAL A 92 -23.24 -34.67 21.31
N ARG A 93 -22.45 -33.61 21.48
CA ARG A 93 -21.10 -33.49 20.95
C ARG A 93 -20.09 -33.54 22.09
N ALA A 94 -19.19 -34.51 22.00
CA ALA A 94 -18.16 -34.77 22.99
C ALA A 94 -16.79 -34.44 22.38
N VAL A 95 -16.15 -33.39 22.91
CA VAL A 95 -14.83 -32.93 22.47
C VAL A 95 -13.79 -33.23 23.54
N GLU A 96 -12.79 -34.04 23.18
CA GLU A 96 -11.60 -34.30 23.98
C GLU A 96 -10.43 -33.53 23.38
N GLU A 97 -9.79 -32.71 24.19
CA GLU A 97 -8.60 -31.94 23.82
C GLU A 97 -7.44 -32.33 24.74
N LYS A 98 -6.23 -32.32 24.18
CA LYS A 98 -5.00 -32.53 24.92
C LYS A 98 -4.13 -31.29 24.83
N GLU A 99 -3.61 -30.88 25.97
CA GLU A 99 -2.61 -29.84 26.07
C GLU A 99 -1.30 -30.35 25.49
N THR A 100 -0.85 -29.68 24.44
CA THR A 100 0.45 -29.87 23.83
C THR A 100 1.29 -28.64 24.09
N ARG A 101 2.58 -28.84 24.35
CA ARG A 101 3.55 -27.76 24.48
C ARG A 101 4.42 -27.76 23.23
N ASP A 102 4.55 -26.61 22.59
CA ASP A 102 5.45 -26.46 21.46
C ASP A 102 6.92 -26.41 21.92
N SER A 103 7.86 -26.33 20.98
CA SER A 103 9.29 -26.22 21.27
C SER A 103 9.66 -24.95 22.05
N ASP A 104 8.78 -23.96 22.05
CA ASP A 104 9.03 -22.60 22.54
C ASP A 104 8.40 -22.41 23.94
N GLY A 105 7.80 -23.48 24.49
CA GLY A 105 7.22 -23.49 25.83
C GLY A 105 5.75 -23.08 25.89
N ASN A 106 5.15 -22.66 24.78
CA ASN A 106 3.74 -22.26 24.74
C ASN A 106 2.83 -23.48 24.73
N THR A 107 1.78 -23.41 25.53
CA THR A 107 0.78 -24.48 25.66
C THR A 107 -0.43 -24.18 24.80
N SER A 108 -0.81 -25.14 23.95
CA SER A 108 -2.03 -25.09 23.14
C SER A 108 -2.88 -26.34 23.37
N TRP A 109 -4.19 -26.18 23.24
CA TRP A 109 -5.12 -27.31 23.28
C TRP A 109 -5.33 -27.83 21.87
N VAL A 110 -5.08 -29.11 21.64
CA VAL A 110 -5.30 -29.79 20.36
C VAL A 110 -6.41 -30.82 20.51
N THR A 111 -7.39 -30.78 19.62
CA THR A 111 -8.49 -31.75 19.60
C THR A 111 -7.96 -33.14 19.29
N VAL A 112 -8.19 -34.09 20.21
CA VAL A 112 -7.84 -35.50 20.08
C VAL A 112 -9.02 -36.30 19.51
N SER A 113 -10.23 -35.98 19.96
CA SER A 113 -11.46 -36.62 19.50
C SER A 113 -12.59 -35.62 19.51
N ASP A 114 -13.36 -35.58 18.43
CA ASP A 114 -14.61 -34.83 18.32
C ASP A 114 -15.66 -35.80 17.79
N ARG A 115 -16.64 -36.16 18.62
CA ARG A 115 -17.67 -37.13 18.28
C ARG A 115 -19.04 -36.55 18.55
N THR A 116 -19.90 -36.62 17.56
CA THR A 116 -21.31 -36.25 17.68
C THR A 116 -22.15 -37.53 17.66
N SER A 117 -23.09 -37.62 18.59
CA SER A 117 -24.04 -38.73 18.70
C SER A 117 -25.43 -38.14 18.91
N PHE A 118 -26.42 -38.70 18.23
CA PHE A 118 -27.78 -38.19 18.24
C PHE A 118 -28.78 -39.34 18.06
N VAL A 119 -30.01 -39.09 18.49
CA VAL A 119 -31.17 -39.94 18.23
C VAL A 119 -32.25 -39.09 17.60
N ASN A 120 -33.19 -39.71 16.89
CA ASN A 120 -34.39 -39.00 16.46
C ASN A 120 -35.18 -38.59 17.70
N PHE A 121 -35.67 -37.35 17.69
CA PHE A 121 -36.42 -36.77 18.79
C PHE A 121 -37.59 -35.95 18.25
N GLU A 122 -38.54 -35.60 19.10
CA GLU A 122 -39.67 -34.75 18.73
C GLU A 122 -39.42 -33.32 19.17
N LEU A 123 -39.85 -32.37 18.36
CA LEU A 123 -39.90 -30.97 18.72
C LEU A 123 -41.37 -30.62 18.97
N LYS A 124 -41.71 -30.28 20.20
CA LYS A 124 -43.05 -29.93 20.60
C LYS A 124 -43.15 -28.42 20.78
N ASP A 125 -44.05 -27.79 20.05
CA ASP A 125 -44.45 -26.41 20.34
C ASP A 125 -45.87 -26.39 20.95
N GLY A 126 -46.38 -25.19 21.25
CA GLY A 126 -47.74 -25.03 21.77
C GLY A 126 -48.85 -25.43 20.78
N SER A 127 -48.52 -25.72 19.51
CA SER A 127 -49.46 -26.08 18.45
C SER A 127 -49.49 -27.59 18.17
N ASN A 128 -48.33 -28.25 18.00
CA ASN A 128 -48.21 -29.67 17.72
C ASN A 128 -46.75 -30.17 17.96
N GLN A 129 -46.45 -31.39 17.55
CA GLN A 129 -45.13 -31.99 17.57
C GLN A 129 -44.69 -32.50 16.19
N ILE A 130 -43.40 -32.37 15.88
CA ILE A 130 -42.79 -32.87 14.64
C ILE A 130 -41.50 -33.61 14.95
N MET A 131 -41.25 -34.70 14.22
CA MET A 131 -40.02 -35.47 14.35
C MET A 131 -38.85 -34.71 13.75
N ILE A 132 -37.74 -34.63 14.49
CA ILE A 132 -36.45 -34.14 14.01
C ILE A 132 -35.55 -35.35 13.78
N VAL A 133 -35.01 -35.45 12.57
CA VAL A 133 -34.10 -36.54 12.15
C VAL A 133 -32.70 -35.96 11.98
N PRO A 134 -31.93 -35.82 13.07
CA PRO A 134 -30.61 -35.22 13.00
C PRO A 134 -29.63 -36.07 12.17
N ASN A 135 -28.65 -35.42 11.54
CA ASN A 135 -27.56 -36.07 10.84
C ASN A 135 -26.20 -35.45 11.23
N GLN A 136 -25.11 -35.93 10.63
CA GLN A 136 -23.77 -35.37 10.90
C GLN A 136 -23.50 -34.00 10.26
N GLY A 137 -24.32 -33.57 9.30
CA GLY A 137 -24.14 -32.33 8.54
C GLY A 137 -24.78 -31.08 9.17
N ILE A 138 -25.27 -31.17 10.41
CA ILE A 138 -25.94 -30.05 11.09
C ILE A 138 -24.92 -29.06 11.67
N ASP A 139 -25.13 -27.77 11.39
CA ASP A 139 -24.50 -26.68 12.12
C ASP A 139 -25.18 -26.53 13.50
N ALA A 140 -24.63 -27.20 14.51
CA ALA A 140 -25.14 -27.15 15.88
C ALA A 140 -24.51 -26.00 16.69
N TYR A 141 -25.35 -25.05 17.13
CA TYR A 141 -25.03 -23.94 18.03
C TYR A 141 -25.63 -24.23 19.40
N ILE A 142 -24.99 -25.15 20.12
CA ILE A 142 -25.41 -25.56 21.45
C ILE A 142 -24.39 -25.06 22.45
N ASN A 143 -24.84 -24.43 23.54
CA ASN A 143 -23.96 -23.97 24.59
C ASN A 143 -23.30 -25.14 25.33
N ARG A 144 -22.11 -24.87 25.87
CA ARG A 144 -21.33 -25.90 26.58
C ARG A 144 -21.99 -26.26 27.90
N SER A 145 -22.57 -27.45 27.98
CA SER A 145 -23.26 -27.95 29.17
C SER A 145 -22.29 -28.39 30.27
N TRP A 146 -21.12 -28.96 29.91
CA TRP A 146 -20.16 -29.48 30.88
C TRP A 146 -18.70 -29.37 30.41
N ARG A 147 -17.79 -29.17 31.36
CA ARG A 147 -16.35 -29.22 31.12
C ARG A 147 -15.61 -29.74 32.34
N LYS A 148 -14.64 -30.64 32.12
CA LYS A 148 -13.67 -31.06 33.14
C LYS A 148 -12.27 -31.13 32.56
N THR A 149 -11.31 -30.60 33.31
CA THR A 149 -9.89 -30.73 33.00
C THR A 149 -9.28 -31.76 33.95
N SER A 150 -8.54 -32.73 33.41
CA SER A 150 -7.83 -33.74 34.18
C SER A 150 -6.40 -33.88 33.63
N GLY A 151 -5.43 -33.38 34.40
CA GLY A 151 -4.05 -33.27 33.93
C GLY A 151 -3.95 -32.45 32.65
N LYS A 152 -3.30 -33.01 31.63
CA LYS A 152 -3.13 -32.40 30.29
C LYS A 152 -4.29 -32.67 29.34
N ARG A 153 -5.45 -33.11 29.83
CA ARG A 153 -6.64 -33.37 28.99
C ARG A 153 -7.82 -32.56 29.46
N ARG A 154 -8.61 -32.07 28.51
CA ARG A 154 -9.83 -31.32 28.73
C ARG A 154 -10.97 -32.02 27.98
N TYR A 155 -12.05 -32.25 28.69
CA TYR A 155 -13.26 -32.90 28.19
C TYR A 155 -14.38 -31.87 28.21
N SER A 156 -15.02 -31.63 27.07
CA SER A 156 -16.14 -30.69 26.95
C SER A 156 -17.34 -31.38 26.30
N GLU A 157 -18.51 -31.27 26.92
CA GLU A 157 -19.78 -31.77 26.36
C GLU A 157 -20.72 -30.61 26.03
N TYR A 158 -21.39 -30.78 24.90
CA TYR A 158 -22.47 -29.94 24.40
C TYR A 158 -23.66 -30.87 24.21
N ARG A 159 -24.79 -30.59 24.84
CA ARG A 159 -25.90 -31.54 24.96
C ARG A 159 -27.23 -30.82 24.75
N ILE A 160 -28.17 -31.55 24.15
CA ILE A 160 -29.60 -31.22 24.16
C ILE A 160 -30.28 -32.26 25.02
N GLU A 161 -30.88 -31.81 26.11
CA GLU A 161 -31.59 -32.61 27.08
C GLU A 161 -33.10 -32.58 26.79
N PRO A 162 -33.86 -33.63 27.13
CA PRO A 162 -35.32 -33.58 27.03
C PRO A 162 -35.88 -32.43 27.89
N GLY A 163 -36.68 -31.55 27.27
CA GLY A 163 -37.21 -30.33 27.86
C GLY A 163 -36.46 -29.05 27.47
N ASP A 164 -35.32 -29.15 26.77
CA ASP A 164 -34.59 -27.97 26.30
C ASP A 164 -35.35 -27.28 25.15
N ALA A 165 -35.47 -25.95 25.25
CA ALA A 165 -36.09 -25.13 24.21
C ALA A 165 -35.11 -24.88 23.05
N ILE A 166 -35.30 -25.59 21.95
CA ILE A 166 -34.41 -25.57 20.79
C ILE A 166 -35.07 -24.94 19.57
N LYS A 167 -34.24 -24.38 18.70
CA LYS A 167 -34.61 -23.74 17.44
C LYS A 167 -34.01 -24.56 16.32
N VAL A 168 -34.83 -24.91 15.34
CA VAL A 168 -34.46 -25.78 14.23
C VAL A 168 -34.69 -25.06 12.91
N VAL A 169 -33.70 -25.11 12.04
CA VAL A 169 -33.85 -24.75 10.62
C VAL A 169 -33.48 -25.97 9.79
N GLY A 170 -34.42 -26.46 9.00
CA GLY A 170 -34.28 -27.71 8.26
C GLY A 170 -35.25 -27.79 7.09
N LEU A 171 -35.34 -28.96 6.48
CA LEU A 171 -36.29 -29.25 5.41
C LEU A 171 -37.36 -30.21 5.91
N VAL A 172 -38.63 -29.83 5.83
CA VAL A 172 -39.75 -30.74 6.07
C VAL A 172 -39.84 -31.69 4.87
N SER A 173 -39.68 -32.97 5.14
CA SER A 173 -39.83 -34.04 4.14
C SER A 173 -40.51 -35.26 4.78
N GLN A 174 -40.81 -36.27 3.96
CA GLN A 174 -41.38 -37.52 4.45
C GLN A 174 -40.27 -38.44 4.94
N HIS A 175 -40.26 -38.77 6.23
CA HIS A 175 -39.38 -39.79 6.81
C HIS A 175 -40.23 -40.97 7.29
N LEU A 176 -40.02 -42.15 6.67
CA LEU A 176 -40.78 -43.37 6.97
C LEU A 176 -42.31 -43.18 6.90
N GLY A 177 -42.78 -42.34 5.97
CA GLY A 177 -44.21 -42.04 5.79
C GLY A 177 -44.80 -41.04 6.80
N THR A 178 -43.97 -40.46 7.67
CA THR A 178 -44.36 -39.38 8.59
C THR A 178 -43.64 -38.07 8.25
N PRO A 179 -44.30 -36.91 8.35
CA PRO A 179 -43.63 -35.63 8.14
C PRO A 179 -42.57 -35.40 9.24
N ALA A 180 -41.35 -35.11 8.82
CA ALA A 180 -40.23 -34.88 9.72
C ALA A 180 -39.34 -33.76 9.19
N VAL A 181 -38.65 -33.07 10.09
CA VAL A 181 -37.57 -32.15 9.73
C VAL A 181 -36.30 -32.96 9.53
N THR A 182 -35.81 -32.93 8.30
CA THR A 182 -34.64 -33.64 7.81
C THR A 182 -33.55 -32.64 7.40
N PHE A 183 -32.31 -33.12 7.33
CA PHE A 183 -31.12 -32.29 7.05
C PHE A 183 -30.20 -32.91 5.98
N ASP A 184 -30.65 -33.98 5.32
CA ASP A 184 -29.89 -34.77 4.34
C ASP A 184 -30.25 -34.45 2.89
N GLN A 185 -31.41 -33.83 2.66
CA GLN A 185 -31.88 -33.44 1.34
C GLN A 185 -31.34 -32.07 0.91
N GLU A 186 -31.05 -31.91 -0.37
CA GLU A 186 -30.68 -30.62 -0.96
C GLU A 186 -31.89 -29.67 -1.01
N GLY A 187 -31.69 -28.41 -0.62
CA GLY A 187 -32.75 -27.39 -0.64
C GLY A 187 -32.24 -25.99 -0.24
N GLU A 188 -33.10 -24.98 -0.32
CA GLU A 188 -32.76 -23.61 0.13
C GLU A 188 -32.98 -23.44 1.64
N TYR A 189 -32.16 -24.13 2.42
CA TYR A 189 -32.11 -23.99 3.87
C TYR A 189 -30.67 -24.17 4.38
N ILE A 190 -30.47 -23.90 5.66
CA ILE A 190 -29.22 -24.22 6.35
C ILE A 190 -29.58 -25.15 7.50
N PRO A 191 -28.93 -26.31 7.62
CA PRO A 191 -29.22 -27.25 8.68
C PRO A 191 -28.73 -26.70 10.02
N ILE A 192 -29.62 -26.09 10.81
CA ILE A 192 -29.28 -25.45 12.09
C ILE A 192 -30.04 -26.11 13.22
N LEU A 193 -29.31 -26.37 14.31
CA LEU A 193 -29.86 -26.74 15.60
C LEU A 193 -29.25 -25.82 16.65
N SER A 194 -30.07 -25.03 17.34
CA SER A 194 -29.59 -23.96 18.23
C SER A 194 -30.39 -23.88 19.52
N ASP A 195 -29.72 -23.72 20.65
CA ASP A 195 -30.36 -23.30 21.91
C ASP A 195 -30.43 -21.77 22.01
N ASP A 196 -29.47 -21.08 21.38
CA ASP A 196 -29.45 -19.62 21.22
C ASP A 196 -30.48 -19.10 20.20
N PRO A 197 -30.89 -17.82 20.30
CA PRO A 197 -31.70 -17.17 19.26
C PRO A 197 -31.02 -17.18 17.89
N ILE A 198 -31.78 -17.47 16.82
CA ILE A 198 -31.28 -17.47 15.44
C ILE A 198 -30.68 -16.10 15.02
N SER A 199 -31.12 -15.01 15.66
CA SER A 199 -30.54 -13.68 15.50
C SER A 199 -29.05 -13.63 15.88
N GLU A 200 -28.65 -14.34 16.94
CA GLU A 200 -27.26 -14.43 17.41
C GLU A 200 -26.40 -15.26 16.47
N VAL A 201 -26.91 -16.42 16.04
CA VAL A 201 -26.28 -17.27 15.01
C VAL A 201 -25.99 -16.48 13.73
N ARG A 202 -26.96 -15.65 13.30
CA ARG A 202 -26.83 -14.78 12.13
C ARG A 202 -25.76 -13.71 12.33
N SER A 203 -25.70 -13.08 13.51
CA SER A 203 -24.70 -12.06 13.83
C SER A 203 -23.27 -12.64 13.82
N GLY A 204 -23.09 -13.82 14.40
CA GLY A 204 -21.80 -14.55 14.37
C GLY A 204 -21.33 -14.89 12.96
N LYS A 205 -22.22 -15.42 12.11
CA LYS A 205 -21.90 -15.67 10.69
C LYS A 205 -21.58 -14.37 9.94
N GLY A 206 -22.23 -13.26 10.29
CA GLY A 206 -21.96 -11.93 9.72
C GLY A 206 -20.55 -11.43 10.01
N LEU A 207 -20.12 -11.51 11.27
CA LEU A 207 -18.74 -11.16 11.67
C LEU A 207 -17.70 -12.02 10.96
N PHE A 208 -17.95 -13.34 10.87
CA PHE A 208 -17.07 -14.25 10.16
C PHE A 208 -16.97 -13.91 8.67
N ALA A 209 -18.09 -13.58 8.02
CA ALA A 209 -18.10 -13.13 6.63
C ALA A 209 -17.26 -11.86 6.45
N SER A 210 -17.43 -10.86 7.32
CA SER A 210 -16.65 -9.60 7.27
C SER A 210 -15.15 -9.83 7.41
N LEU A 211 -14.72 -10.73 8.30
CA LEU A 211 -13.30 -11.11 8.44
C LEU A 211 -12.76 -11.80 7.18
N LEU A 212 -13.55 -12.68 6.56
CA LEU A 212 -13.17 -13.34 5.32
C LEU A 212 -13.04 -12.35 4.16
N VAL A 213 -13.91 -11.33 4.07
CA VAL A 213 -13.74 -10.24 3.09
C VAL A 213 -12.40 -9.54 3.32
N SER A 214 -12.06 -9.15 4.55
CA SER A 214 -10.79 -8.48 4.84
C SER A 214 -9.57 -9.32 4.45
N LEU A 215 -9.61 -10.62 4.72
CA LEU A 215 -8.55 -11.55 4.32
C LEU A 215 -8.46 -11.68 2.78
N SER A 216 -9.61 -11.67 2.11
CA SER A 216 -9.71 -11.65 0.65
C SER A 216 -9.05 -10.41 0.05
N LEU A 217 -9.37 -9.21 0.55
CA LEU A 217 -8.78 -7.95 0.07
C LEU A 217 -7.26 -7.94 0.23
N LEU A 218 -6.74 -8.44 1.36
CA LEU A 218 -5.30 -8.58 1.58
C LEU A 218 -4.65 -9.59 0.62
N GLY A 219 -5.27 -10.75 0.39
CA GLY A 219 -4.78 -11.76 -0.53
C GLY A 219 -4.77 -11.27 -1.98
N ILE A 220 -5.86 -10.64 -2.42
CA ILE A 220 -5.99 -10.08 -3.78
C ILE A 220 -4.98 -8.95 -4.00
N SER A 221 -4.93 -7.97 -3.09
CA SER A 221 -4.01 -6.83 -3.21
C SER A 221 -2.54 -7.28 -3.16
N GLY A 222 -2.19 -8.21 -2.27
CA GLY A 222 -0.85 -8.78 -2.19
C GLY A 222 -0.47 -9.58 -3.44
N GLY A 223 -1.42 -10.33 -4.00
CA GLY A 223 -1.28 -11.00 -5.28
C GLY A 223 -0.99 -10.04 -6.44
N CYS A 224 -1.73 -8.94 -6.53
CA CYS A 224 -1.50 -7.87 -7.51
C CYS A 224 -0.10 -7.25 -7.36
N VAL A 225 0.31 -6.91 -6.14
CA VAL A 225 1.66 -6.38 -5.85
C VAL A 225 2.71 -7.38 -6.32
N GLY A 226 2.56 -8.67 -5.98
CA GLY A 226 3.49 -9.72 -6.35
C GLY A 226 3.66 -9.86 -7.86
N LEU A 227 2.56 -9.86 -8.62
CA LEU A 227 2.59 -9.91 -10.09
C LEU A 227 3.25 -8.67 -10.70
N MET A 228 2.91 -7.47 -10.22
CA MET A 228 3.52 -6.23 -10.72
C MET A 228 5.03 -6.20 -10.49
N LEU A 229 5.47 -6.60 -9.29
CA LEU A 229 6.89 -6.69 -8.96
C LEU A 229 7.61 -7.79 -9.73
N PHE A 230 6.90 -8.84 -10.16
CA PHE A 230 7.44 -9.88 -11.04
C PHE A 230 7.68 -9.33 -12.45
N PHE A 231 6.69 -8.64 -13.03
CA PHE A 231 6.79 -8.01 -14.36
C PHE A 231 7.57 -6.70 -14.39
N ARG A 232 8.08 -6.23 -13.24
CA ARG A 232 8.85 -4.99 -13.09
C ARG A 232 8.06 -3.73 -13.48
N PHE A 233 6.75 -3.73 -13.24
CA PHE A 233 5.99 -2.50 -13.28
C PHE A 233 6.41 -1.62 -12.11
N GLN A 234 7.00 -0.47 -12.42
CA GLN A 234 7.52 0.48 -11.42
C GLN A 234 6.65 1.73 -11.27
N ASN A 235 5.69 1.96 -12.17
CA ASN A 235 4.86 3.15 -12.13
C ASN A 235 3.89 3.10 -10.93
N ALA A 236 4.03 4.05 -10.00
CA ALA A 236 3.25 4.08 -8.77
C ALA A 236 1.77 4.39 -9.01
N LEU A 237 1.46 5.22 -10.00
CA LEU A 237 0.07 5.56 -10.34
C LEU A 237 -0.63 4.35 -10.95
N ALA A 238 0.02 3.66 -11.88
CA ALA A 238 -0.51 2.42 -12.46
C ALA A 238 -0.74 1.35 -11.39
N PHE A 239 0.18 1.24 -10.42
CA PHE A 239 0.04 0.33 -9.30
C PHE A 239 -1.23 0.61 -8.46
N VAL A 240 -1.43 1.86 -8.04
CA VAL A 240 -2.59 2.27 -7.25
C VAL A 240 -3.90 2.02 -8.01
N ILE A 241 -3.94 2.32 -9.31
CA ILE A 241 -5.11 2.05 -10.15
C ILE A 241 -5.42 0.56 -10.22
N VAL A 242 -4.43 -0.29 -10.54
CA VAL A 242 -4.70 -1.72 -10.73
C VAL A 242 -5.15 -2.37 -9.43
N VAL A 243 -4.49 -2.09 -8.30
CA VAL A 243 -4.92 -2.63 -7.00
C VAL A 243 -6.36 -2.20 -6.71
N GLY A 244 -6.66 -0.91 -6.85
CA GLY A 244 -8.00 -0.36 -6.61
C GLY A 244 -9.09 -0.95 -7.49
N VAL A 245 -8.84 -1.04 -8.80
CA VAL A 245 -9.78 -1.59 -9.78
C VAL A 245 -10.02 -3.07 -9.55
N VAL A 246 -8.96 -3.84 -9.28
CA VAL A 246 -9.08 -5.28 -9.04
C VAL A 246 -9.84 -5.55 -7.75
N GLU A 247 -9.49 -4.88 -6.65
CA GLU A 247 -10.15 -5.03 -5.36
C GLU A 247 -11.65 -4.67 -5.44
N SER A 248 -11.95 -3.49 -6.00
CA SER A 248 -13.32 -3.03 -6.17
C SER A 248 -14.11 -3.93 -7.13
N GLY A 249 -13.49 -4.39 -8.22
CA GLY A 249 -14.09 -5.30 -9.18
C GLY A 249 -14.48 -6.63 -8.55
N PHE A 250 -13.62 -7.24 -7.74
CA PHE A 250 -13.94 -8.49 -7.05
C PHE A 250 -15.09 -8.34 -6.05
N LEU A 251 -15.13 -7.25 -5.30
CA LEU A 251 -16.25 -6.96 -4.39
C LEU A 251 -17.56 -6.74 -5.16
N LEU A 252 -17.54 -5.92 -6.21
CA LEU A 252 -18.73 -5.61 -7.02
C LEU A 252 -19.26 -6.86 -7.73
N ILE A 253 -18.42 -7.53 -8.53
CA ILE A 253 -18.82 -8.68 -9.35
C ILE A 253 -19.19 -9.88 -8.45
N GLY A 254 -18.40 -10.15 -7.41
CA GLY A 254 -18.69 -11.25 -6.49
C GLY A 254 -20.03 -11.05 -5.77
N SER A 255 -20.30 -9.83 -5.29
CA SER A 255 -21.55 -9.49 -4.60
C SER A 255 -22.76 -9.56 -5.53
N THR A 256 -22.65 -9.07 -6.77
CA THR A 256 -23.76 -9.12 -7.74
C THR A 256 -24.06 -10.54 -8.22
N LEU A 257 -23.04 -11.37 -8.48
CA LEU A 257 -23.24 -12.78 -8.84
C LEU A 257 -23.86 -13.59 -7.68
N MET A 258 -23.40 -13.34 -6.45
CA MET A 258 -23.99 -13.95 -5.26
C MET A 258 -25.46 -13.55 -5.10
N LEU A 259 -25.78 -12.25 -5.26
CA LEU A 259 -27.15 -11.73 -5.27
C LEU A 259 -28.02 -12.40 -6.33
N ALA A 260 -27.50 -12.57 -7.55
CA ALA A 260 -28.24 -13.19 -8.64
C ALA A 260 -28.63 -14.64 -8.31
N SER A 261 -27.66 -15.45 -7.91
CA SER A 261 -27.88 -16.86 -7.53
C SER A 261 -28.84 -17.01 -6.34
N ASP A 262 -28.77 -16.09 -5.38
CA ASP A 262 -29.60 -16.06 -4.19
C ASP A 262 -31.06 -15.67 -4.47
N LEU A 263 -31.29 -14.70 -5.37
CA LEU A 263 -32.63 -14.28 -5.77
C LEU A 263 -33.34 -15.36 -6.60
N GLU A 264 -32.61 -16.02 -7.50
CA GLU A 264 -33.15 -17.11 -8.31
C GLU A 264 -33.53 -18.32 -7.44
N ALA A 265 -32.65 -18.72 -6.51
CA ALA A 265 -32.94 -19.77 -5.54
C ALA A 265 -34.19 -19.41 -4.70
N ALA A 266 -34.22 -18.19 -4.14
CA ALA A 266 -35.32 -17.70 -3.31
C ALA A 266 -36.65 -17.76 -4.04
N GLN A 267 -36.70 -17.32 -5.30
CA GLN A 267 -37.93 -17.37 -6.08
C GLN A 267 -38.38 -18.81 -6.30
N LYS A 268 -37.46 -19.73 -6.66
CA LYS A 268 -37.78 -21.14 -6.86
C LYS A 268 -38.31 -21.79 -5.57
N SER A 269 -37.69 -21.52 -4.43
CA SER A 269 -38.10 -22.07 -3.13
C SER A 269 -39.48 -21.56 -2.72
N VAL A 270 -39.73 -20.25 -2.83
CA VAL A 270 -41.04 -19.66 -2.51
C VAL A 270 -42.14 -20.24 -3.41
N THR A 271 -41.92 -20.32 -4.72
CA THR A 271 -42.89 -20.90 -5.66
C THR A 271 -43.21 -22.36 -5.31
N SER A 272 -42.19 -23.18 -5.04
CA SER A 272 -42.39 -24.59 -4.66
C SER A 272 -43.13 -24.75 -3.32
N SER A 273 -42.87 -23.88 -2.34
CA SER A 273 -43.62 -23.88 -1.08
C SER A 273 -45.07 -23.45 -1.27
N VAL A 274 -45.36 -22.50 -2.15
CA VAL A 274 -46.73 -22.08 -2.47
C VAL A 274 -47.50 -23.20 -3.18
N GLU A 275 -46.87 -23.90 -4.14
CA GLU A 275 -47.46 -25.06 -4.81
C GLU A 275 -47.79 -26.17 -3.80
N SER A 276 -46.81 -26.57 -2.99
CA SER A 276 -46.98 -27.61 -1.96
C SER A 276 -48.06 -27.24 -0.94
N ALA A 277 -48.13 -25.96 -0.55
CA ALA A 277 -49.17 -25.48 0.36
C ALA A 277 -50.56 -25.48 -0.30
N THR A 278 -50.64 -25.16 -1.59
CA THR A 278 -51.91 -25.14 -2.33
C THR A 278 -52.52 -26.54 -2.37
N GLU A 279 -51.72 -27.57 -2.67
CA GLU A 279 -52.17 -28.97 -2.66
C GLU A 279 -52.69 -29.41 -1.28
N ILE A 280 -51.96 -29.07 -0.21
CA ILE A 280 -52.33 -29.42 1.17
C ILE A 280 -53.62 -28.70 1.60
N VAL A 281 -53.74 -27.43 1.24
CA VAL A 281 -54.88 -26.59 1.63
C VAL A 281 -56.14 -26.98 0.85
N GLU A 282 -56.03 -27.29 -0.44
CA GLU A 282 -57.13 -27.80 -1.26
C GLU A 282 -57.67 -29.13 -0.71
N ALA A 283 -56.78 -30.10 -0.47
CA ALA A 283 -57.16 -31.38 0.14
C ALA A 283 -57.74 -31.21 1.56
N GLY A 284 -57.33 -30.18 2.29
CA GLY A 284 -57.88 -29.83 3.59
C GLY A 284 -59.29 -29.24 3.51
N PHE A 285 -59.52 -28.34 2.56
CA PHE A 285 -60.81 -27.70 2.30
C PHE A 285 -61.88 -28.72 1.82
N GLU A 286 -61.48 -29.69 1.00
CA GLU A 286 -62.34 -30.81 0.59
C GLU A 286 -62.84 -31.61 1.79
N LYS A 287 -61.96 -31.90 2.78
CA LYS A 287 -62.32 -32.66 3.99
C LYS A 287 -63.33 -31.94 4.88
N ILE A 288 -63.29 -30.61 4.92
CA ILE A 288 -64.23 -29.79 5.71
C ILE A 288 -65.46 -29.33 4.91
N GLY A 289 -65.56 -29.72 3.63
CA GLY A 289 -66.71 -29.41 2.77
C GLY A 289 -66.80 -27.93 2.35
N VAL A 290 -65.70 -27.18 2.41
CA VAL A 290 -65.64 -25.77 2.00
C VAL A 290 -65.04 -25.70 0.60
N LYS A 291 -65.72 -25.04 -0.34
CA LYS A 291 -65.18 -24.82 -1.68
C LYS A 291 -64.14 -23.70 -1.64
N TRP A 292 -62.92 -23.99 -2.11
CA TRP A 292 -61.84 -23.03 -2.27
C TRP A 292 -61.24 -23.17 -3.67
N ASN A 293 -61.15 -22.09 -4.42
CA ASN A 293 -60.72 -22.12 -5.84
C ASN A 293 -59.21 -21.80 -6.00
N GLY A 294 -58.40 -22.05 -4.97
CA GLY A 294 -56.97 -21.69 -4.97
C GLY A 294 -56.68 -20.21 -4.70
N ASP A 295 -57.70 -19.39 -4.41
CA ASP A 295 -57.52 -17.96 -4.12
C ASP A 295 -57.13 -17.74 -2.65
N TRP A 296 -55.85 -17.46 -2.43
CA TRP A 296 -55.29 -17.16 -1.10
C TRP A 296 -55.83 -15.85 -0.48
N ALA A 297 -56.57 -15.02 -1.24
CA ALA A 297 -57.24 -13.82 -0.75
C ALA A 297 -58.66 -14.08 -0.21
N ASP A 298 -59.23 -15.28 -0.37
CA ASP A 298 -60.57 -15.62 0.11
C ASP A 298 -60.63 -15.74 1.66
N THR A 299 -60.68 -14.60 2.32
CA THR A 299 -60.78 -14.51 3.79
C THR A 299 -61.99 -15.25 4.35
N ALA A 300 -63.11 -15.31 3.62
CA ALA A 300 -64.33 -15.97 4.08
C ALA A 300 -64.21 -17.50 4.12
N ALA A 301 -63.47 -18.10 3.18
CA ALA A 301 -63.13 -19.53 3.24
C ALA A 301 -62.25 -19.84 4.46
N PHE A 302 -61.21 -19.04 4.70
CA PHE A 302 -60.29 -19.27 5.83
C PHE A 302 -60.92 -19.00 7.20
N SER A 303 -61.79 -18.00 7.37
CA SER A 303 -62.52 -17.78 8.63
C SER A 303 -63.51 -18.92 8.94
N ARG A 304 -64.11 -19.53 7.91
CA ARG A 304 -64.92 -20.75 8.07
C ARG A 304 -64.06 -21.96 8.43
N ALA A 305 -62.87 -22.08 7.86
CA ALA A 305 -61.92 -23.13 8.24
C ALA A 305 -61.47 -22.99 9.70
N GLU A 306 -61.18 -21.76 10.16
CA GLU A 306 -60.74 -21.49 11.53
C GLU A 306 -61.71 -21.99 12.60
N THR A 307 -63.02 -21.89 12.34
CA THR A 307 -64.08 -22.29 13.27
C THR A 307 -64.52 -23.75 13.12
N SER A 308 -63.98 -24.48 12.12
CA SER A 308 -64.30 -25.88 11.85
C SER A 308 -63.44 -26.86 12.66
N GLN A 309 -63.81 -28.16 12.68
CA GLN A 309 -62.96 -29.21 13.25
C GLN A 309 -61.67 -29.41 12.43
N ALA A 310 -60.69 -30.11 12.99
CA ALA A 310 -59.45 -30.44 12.29
C ALA A 310 -59.75 -31.08 10.92
N PRO A 311 -59.11 -30.64 9.82
CA PRO A 311 -57.88 -29.82 9.75
C PRO A 311 -58.08 -28.30 9.65
N GLY A 312 -59.27 -27.73 9.87
CA GLY A 312 -59.57 -26.31 9.62
C GLY A 312 -58.58 -25.28 10.20
N PRO A 313 -58.31 -25.26 11.52
CA PRO A 313 -57.36 -24.33 12.14
C PRO A 313 -55.93 -24.43 11.57
N ARG A 314 -55.50 -25.63 11.16
CA ARG A 314 -54.20 -25.86 10.52
C ARG A 314 -54.06 -25.11 9.20
N LEU A 315 -55.14 -25.03 8.41
CA LEU A 315 -55.13 -24.34 7.11
C LEU A 315 -54.85 -22.84 7.27
N VAL A 316 -55.36 -22.24 8.34
CA VAL A 316 -55.11 -20.83 8.68
C VAL A 316 -53.64 -20.63 9.07
N LEU A 317 -53.08 -21.53 9.90
CA LEU A 317 -51.67 -21.46 10.28
C LEU A 317 -50.72 -21.63 9.08
N ILE A 318 -51.06 -22.50 8.12
CA ILE A 318 -50.31 -22.67 6.87
C ILE A 318 -50.35 -21.38 6.06
N ARG A 319 -51.54 -20.79 5.86
CA ARG A 319 -51.71 -19.51 5.15
C ARG A 319 -50.89 -18.40 5.78
N ASP A 320 -50.97 -18.23 7.10
CA ASP A 320 -50.29 -17.15 7.82
C ASP A 320 -48.76 -17.27 7.76
N SER A 321 -48.25 -18.50 7.89
CA SER A 321 -46.81 -18.79 7.80
C SER A 321 -46.28 -18.56 6.38
N LEU A 322 -47.03 -19.00 5.37
CA LEU A 322 -46.70 -18.82 3.95
C LEU A 322 -46.77 -17.34 3.56
N ALA A 323 -47.77 -16.60 4.02
CA ALA A 323 -47.87 -15.16 3.83
C ALA A 323 -46.64 -14.43 4.39
N GLY A 324 -46.15 -14.84 5.57
CA GLY A 324 -44.92 -14.32 6.14
C GLY A 324 -43.68 -14.60 5.28
N TYR A 325 -43.56 -15.82 4.75
CA TYR A 325 -42.42 -16.21 3.89
C TYR A 325 -42.42 -15.45 2.55
N CYS A 326 -43.59 -15.35 1.90
CA CYS A 326 -43.78 -14.57 0.68
C CYS A 326 -43.51 -13.08 0.90
N ALA A 327 -44.06 -12.48 1.96
CA ALA A 327 -43.86 -11.06 2.25
C ALA A 327 -42.39 -10.72 2.52
N ARG A 328 -41.65 -11.57 3.25
CA ARG A 328 -40.20 -11.36 3.49
C ARG A 328 -39.38 -11.51 2.23
N SER A 329 -39.70 -12.50 1.40
CA SER A 329 -39.00 -12.73 0.14
C SER A 329 -39.26 -11.58 -0.84
N ALA A 330 -40.48 -11.03 -0.87
CA ALA A 330 -40.84 -9.82 -1.61
C ALA A 330 -40.05 -8.60 -1.10
N ASP A 331 -40.06 -8.35 0.21
CA ASP A 331 -39.35 -7.21 0.82
C ASP A 331 -37.84 -7.26 0.49
N ILE A 332 -37.20 -8.42 0.66
CA ILE A 332 -35.77 -8.58 0.35
C ILE A 332 -35.50 -8.38 -1.15
N ARG A 333 -36.38 -8.86 -2.03
CA ARG A 333 -36.25 -8.67 -3.49
C ARG A 333 -36.37 -7.20 -3.88
N GLU A 334 -37.20 -6.41 -3.20
CA GLU A 334 -37.41 -4.99 -3.50
C GLU A 334 -36.36 -4.04 -2.89
N ARG A 335 -35.52 -4.51 -1.98
CA ARG A 335 -34.40 -3.71 -1.43
C ARG A 335 -33.38 -3.35 -2.51
N PHE A 336 -32.67 -2.23 -2.32
CA PHE A 336 -31.50 -1.90 -3.14
C PHE A 336 -30.26 -2.66 -2.62
N PRO A 337 -29.47 -3.31 -3.50
CA PRO A 337 -29.52 -3.36 -4.98
C PRO A 337 -30.31 -4.55 -5.57
N GLN A 338 -30.99 -5.36 -4.75
CA GLN A 338 -31.65 -6.61 -5.15
C GLN A 338 -32.66 -6.39 -6.28
N TRP A 339 -33.48 -5.35 -6.23
CA TRP A 339 -34.50 -5.09 -7.25
C TRP A 339 -33.88 -4.89 -8.63
N LEU A 340 -32.69 -4.28 -8.70
CA LEU A 340 -31.97 -4.03 -9.94
C LEU A 340 -31.42 -5.33 -10.53
N VAL A 341 -30.91 -6.22 -9.68
CA VAL A 341 -30.46 -7.56 -10.07
C VAL A 341 -31.65 -8.42 -10.51
N ALA A 342 -32.74 -8.42 -9.74
CA ALA A 342 -33.97 -9.16 -10.05
C ALA A 342 -34.54 -8.73 -11.41
N LYS A 343 -34.62 -7.41 -11.66
CA LYS A 343 -35.04 -6.86 -12.95
C LYS A 343 -34.10 -7.27 -14.09
N GLY A 344 -32.79 -7.24 -13.85
CA GLY A 344 -31.78 -7.66 -14.83
C GLY A 344 -31.87 -9.15 -15.21
N LEU A 345 -32.30 -10.00 -14.28
CA LEU A 345 -32.53 -11.44 -14.49
C LEU A 345 -33.92 -11.77 -15.06
N GLY A 346 -34.82 -10.79 -15.18
CA GLY A 346 -36.21 -11.04 -15.60
C GLY A 346 -37.04 -11.79 -14.55
N LEU A 347 -36.65 -11.74 -13.28
CA LEU A 347 -37.38 -12.38 -12.18
C LEU A 347 -38.68 -11.62 -11.89
N GLY A 348 -39.82 -12.27 -12.12
CA GLY A 348 -41.16 -11.74 -11.82
C GLY A 348 -41.37 -11.41 -10.32
N PRO A 349 -42.47 -10.72 -9.96
CA PRO A 349 -42.82 -10.48 -8.57
C PRO A 349 -43.05 -11.82 -7.84
N THR A 350 -42.63 -11.90 -6.58
CA THR A 350 -42.93 -13.07 -5.73
C THR A 350 -44.45 -13.19 -5.52
N PRO A 351 -45.00 -14.41 -5.42
CA PRO A 351 -46.41 -14.60 -5.08
C PRO A 351 -46.78 -13.81 -3.82
N SER A 352 -47.86 -13.03 -3.86
CA SER A 352 -48.34 -12.28 -2.69
C SER A 352 -49.56 -12.97 -2.10
N ILE A 353 -49.52 -13.19 -0.79
CA ILE A 353 -50.63 -13.75 -0.02
C ILE A 353 -51.03 -12.69 1.01
N VAL A 354 -52.33 -12.48 1.19
CA VAL A 354 -52.85 -11.51 2.15
C VAL A 354 -52.41 -11.91 3.56
N SER A 355 -51.57 -11.09 4.18
CA SER A 355 -51.08 -11.29 5.54
C SER A 355 -52.15 -10.96 6.58
N SER A 356 -52.30 -11.84 7.59
CA SER A 356 -53.10 -11.55 8.78
C SER A 356 -52.44 -10.44 9.61
N ASP A 357 -53.22 -9.77 10.48
CA ASP A 357 -52.69 -8.71 11.35
C ASP A 357 -51.61 -9.23 12.31
N ARG A 358 -51.70 -10.50 12.71
CA ARG A 358 -50.67 -11.20 13.48
C ARG A 358 -49.35 -11.31 12.70
N THR A 359 -49.42 -11.76 11.45
CA THR A 359 -48.24 -11.83 10.57
C THR A 359 -47.65 -10.45 10.32
N ARG A 360 -48.48 -9.40 10.16
CA ARG A 360 -48.00 -8.02 10.00
C ARG A 360 -47.28 -7.49 11.25
N ALA A 361 -47.81 -7.77 12.43
CA ALA A 361 -47.17 -7.40 13.70
C ALA A 361 -45.82 -8.14 13.91
N GLU A 362 -45.75 -9.42 13.55
CA GLU A 362 -44.50 -10.18 13.58
C GLU A 362 -43.46 -9.69 12.55
N LEU A 363 -43.89 -9.24 11.37
CA LEU A 363 -43.00 -8.64 10.37
C LEU A 363 -42.39 -7.31 10.84
N GLN A 364 -43.09 -6.54 11.69
CA GLN A 364 -42.64 -5.23 12.18
C GLN A 364 -41.67 -5.29 13.38
N THR A 365 -41.60 -6.42 14.10
CA THR A 365 -40.86 -6.54 15.37
C THR A 365 -39.42 -7.04 15.22
N ILE A 366 -38.97 -7.39 14.01
CA ILE A 366 -37.66 -8.04 13.80
C ILE A 366 -36.54 -7.00 13.78
N GLN A 367 -35.95 -6.76 14.94
CA GLN A 367 -34.74 -5.94 15.10
C GLN A 367 -33.51 -6.66 14.51
N PRO A 368 -32.61 -5.95 13.80
CA PRO A 368 -31.32 -6.50 13.40
C PRO A 368 -30.49 -6.84 14.65
N ALA A 369 -29.83 -7.99 14.62
CA ALA A 369 -29.01 -8.44 15.75
C ALA A 369 -27.69 -7.66 15.75
N ARG A 370 -27.56 -6.69 16.64
CA ARG A 370 -26.31 -5.91 16.75
C ARG A 370 -25.16 -6.83 17.13
N PRO A 371 -24.02 -6.81 16.40
CA PRO A 371 -22.85 -7.57 16.81
C PRO A 371 -22.36 -7.09 18.17
N PHE A 372 -21.66 -7.97 18.88
CA PHE A 372 -20.93 -7.58 20.08
C PHE A 372 -19.97 -6.42 19.76
N TRP A 373 -20.16 -5.28 20.43
CA TRP A 373 -19.57 -3.98 20.08
C TRP A 373 -18.03 -3.96 20.00
N LEU A 374 -17.34 -4.87 20.70
CA LEU A 374 -15.89 -4.96 20.72
C LEU A 374 -15.30 -5.28 19.34
N TRP A 375 -15.91 -6.18 18.58
CA TRP A 375 -15.32 -6.67 17.32
C TRP A 375 -15.34 -5.61 16.21
N PRO A 376 -16.47 -4.91 15.96
CA PRO A 376 -16.48 -3.81 15.02
C PRO A 376 -15.56 -2.66 15.44
N THR A 377 -15.52 -2.31 16.74
CA THR A 377 -14.65 -1.22 17.20
C THR A 377 -13.17 -1.56 17.01
N LEU A 378 -12.77 -2.80 17.28
CA LEU A 378 -11.41 -3.27 17.00
C LEU A 378 -11.12 -3.25 15.49
N GLY A 379 -12.06 -3.70 14.65
CA GLY A 379 -11.93 -3.66 13.19
C GLY A 379 -11.76 -2.24 12.63
N ILE A 380 -12.56 -1.29 13.11
CA ILE A 380 -12.49 0.13 12.70
C ILE A 380 -11.18 0.77 13.16
N THR A 381 -10.81 0.60 14.43
CA THR A 381 -9.63 1.23 15.01
C THR A 381 -8.34 0.66 14.42
N LEU A 382 -8.21 -0.67 14.39
CA LEU A 382 -7.04 -1.33 13.83
C LEU A 382 -6.95 -1.11 12.32
N GLY A 383 -8.06 -1.27 11.58
CA GLY A 383 -8.12 -1.04 10.14
C GLY A 383 -7.80 0.41 9.77
N GLY A 384 -8.35 1.39 10.50
CA GLY A 384 -8.08 2.81 10.27
C GLY A 384 -6.62 3.20 10.56
N LEU A 385 -6.06 2.74 11.69
CA LEU A 385 -4.67 3.02 12.05
C LEU A 385 -3.68 2.34 11.09
N LEU A 386 -3.88 1.06 10.78
CA LEU A 386 -3.05 0.34 9.81
C LEU A 386 -3.18 0.94 8.41
N GLY A 387 -4.39 1.35 8.02
CA GLY A 387 -4.68 2.04 6.77
C GLY A 387 -3.85 3.31 6.61
N LEU A 388 -3.97 4.23 7.58
CA LEU A 388 -3.24 5.50 7.57
C LEU A 388 -1.72 5.30 7.68
N ALA A 389 -1.26 4.41 8.56
CA ALA A 389 0.16 4.12 8.72
C ALA A 389 0.76 3.50 7.45
N GLY A 390 0.06 2.54 6.84
CA GLY A 390 0.48 1.87 5.61
C GLY A 390 0.56 2.82 4.44
N ILE A 391 -0.47 3.65 4.22
CA ILE A 391 -0.45 4.68 3.18
C ILE A 391 0.68 5.68 3.45
N ARG A 392 0.84 6.19 4.68
CA ARG A 392 1.90 7.14 5.03
C ARG A 392 3.30 6.58 4.79
N TRP A 393 3.56 5.34 5.19
CA TRP A 393 4.86 4.70 4.98
C TRP A 393 5.10 4.40 3.49
N GLY A 394 4.07 3.94 2.79
CA GLY A 394 4.10 3.74 1.35
C GLY A 394 4.45 5.02 0.59
N MET A 395 3.81 6.13 0.93
CA MET A 395 4.08 7.46 0.35
C MET A 395 5.53 7.93 0.60
N LYS A 396 6.10 7.64 1.78
CA LYS A 396 7.51 7.90 2.06
C LYS A 396 8.43 7.12 1.12
N GLY A 397 8.14 5.84 0.85
CA GLY A 397 8.90 5.02 -0.09
C GLY A 397 8.80 5.53 -1.53
N ILE A 398 7.61 5.98 -1.96
CA ILE A 398 7.41 6.57 -3.30
C ILE A 398 8.15 7.91 -3.45
N LYS A 399 8.29 8.71 -2.37
CA LYS A 399 9.03 9.99 -2.40
C LYS A 399 10.43 9.83 -2.99
N VAL A 400 11.18 8.80 -2.60
CA VAL A 400 12.54 8.54 -3.12
C VAL A 400 12.51 8.23 -4.62
N LYS A 401 11.58 7.39 -5.05
CA LYS A 401 11.43 7.05 -6.47
C LYS A 401 11.12 8.28 -7.32
N ARG A 402 10.25 9.15 -6.83
CA ARG A 402 9.87 10.40 -7.51
C ARG A 402 11.04 11.36 -7.65
N LEU A 403 11.91 11.43 -6.65
CA LEU A 403 13.14 12.21 -6.74
C LEU A 403 13.98 11.72 -7.91
N ILE A 404 14.25 10.41 -7.97
CA ILE A 404 15.01 9.79 -9.07
C ILE A 404 14.34 10.04 -10.44
N GLU A 405 13.01 9.98 -10.54
CA GLU A 405 12.32 10.19 -11.83
C GLU A 405 12.24 11.66 -12.27
N ASN A 406 12.26 12.60 -11.33
CA ASN A 406 12.08 14.02 -11.62
C ASN A 406 13.39 14.83 -11.62
N ILE A 407 14.47 14.30 -11.03
CA ILE A 407 15.82 14.87 -11.13
C ILE A 407 16.39 14.52 -12.52
N PRO A 408 16.91 15.49 -13.29
CA PRO A 408 17.66 15.18 -14.50
C PRO A 408 19.00 14.55 -14.12
N ARG A 409 19.46 13.60 -14.93
CA ARG A 409 20.85 13.16 -14.88
C ARG A 409 21.74 14.32 -15.32
N THR A 410 22.70 14.68 -14.49
CA THR A 410 23.66 15.75 -14.74
C THR A 410 25.04 15.13 -15.01
N PRO A 411 25.76 15.58 -16.06
CA PRO A 411 27.16 15.19 -16.26
C PRO A 411 28.05 15.62 -15.08
N CYS A 412 29.11 14.87 -14.77
CA CYS A 412 29.97 15.12 -13.60
C CYS A 412 30.60 16.52 -13.63
N SER A 413 30.94 17.02 -14.82
CA SER A 413 31.52 18.36 -15.01
C SER A 413 30.51 19.51 -14.92
N GLU A 414 29.22 19.23 -15.00
CA GLU A 414 28.15 20.24 -14.98
C GLU A 414 27.32 20.18 -13.69
N VAL A 415 27.83 19.53 -12.63
CA VAL A 415 27.15 19.51 -11.33
C VAL A 415 27.02 20.94 -10.80
N GLU A 416 25.80 21.33 -10.43
CA GLU A 416 25.51 22.62 -9.81
C GLU A 416 25.24 22.45 -8.31
N ILE A 417 25.18 23.58 -7.59
CA ILE A 417 24.78 23.59 -6.18
C ILE A 417 23.33 23.10 -6.02
N GLY A 418 23.11 22.15 -5.13
CA GLY A 418 21.81 21.56 -4.84
C GLY A 418 21.66 20.12 -5.35
N ILE A 419 20.44 19.59 -5.21
CA ILE A 419 20.18 18.17 -5.48
C ILE A 419 20.38 17.78 -6.95
N THR A 420 21.28 16.83 -7.18
CA THR A 420 21.71 16.33 -8.48
C THR A 420 21.73 14.80 -8.53
N GLU A 421 21.64 14.25 -9.74
CA GLU A 421 21.80 12.83 -10.03
C GLU A 421 22.98 12.64 -10.98
N VAL A 422 23.99 11.90 -10.54
CA VAL A 422 25.24 11.68 -11.28
C VAL A 422 25.52 10.20 -11.42
N ILE A 423 25.95 9.78 -12.61
CA ILE A 423 26.21 8.37 -12.93
C ILE A 423 27.55 8.27 -13.65
N GLY A 424 28.46 7.48 -13.08
CA GLY A 424 29.82 7.33 -13.59
C GLY A 424 30.46 6.04 -13.09
N THR A 425 31.77 6.08 -12.89
CA THR A 425 32.57 5.04 -12.25
C THR A 425 33.35 5.62 -11.07
N VAL A 426 33.63 4.77 -10.08
CA VAL A 426 34.50 5.13 -8.96
C VAL A 426 35.92 5.32 -9.46
N ASP A 427 36.54 6.45 -9.09
CA ASP A 427 37.95 6.75 -9.30
C ASP A 427 38.55 7.34 -8.00
N TYR A 428 39.88 7.32 -7.86
CA TYR A 428 40.55 7.85 -6.67
C TYR A 428 40.70 9.37 -6.73
N ALA A 429 40.65 10.05 -5.58
CA ALA A 429 40.69 11.51 -5.53
C ALA A 429 42.07 12.12 -5.89
N ASN A 430 43.17 11.49 -5.47
CA ASN A 430 44.56 11.88 -5.78
C ASN A 430 45.49 10.66 -5.68
N GLU A 431 46.68 10.71 -6.30
CA GLU A 431 47.73 9.68 -6.15
C GLU A 431 48.28 9.59 -4.70
N ASP A 432 48.23 10.69 -3.94
CA ASP A 432 48.70 10.75 -2.53
C ASP A 432 47.67 10.27 -1.49
N THR A 433 46.38 10.18 -1.86
CA THR A 433 45.35 9.70 -0.94
C THR A 433 45.40 8.17 -0.89
N SER A 434 46.02 7.63 0.15
CA SER A 434 46.15 6.17 0.33
C SER A 434 44.78 5.49 0.28
N PRO A 435 44.52 4.55 -0.65
CA PRO A 435 43.25 3.87 -0.73
C PRO A 435 43.01 3.04 0.54
N LEU A 436 41.77 2.97 1.01
CA LEU A 436 41.40 2.12 2.13
C LEU A 436 41.64 0.66 1.75
N THR A 437 42.07 -0.15 2.71
CA THR A 437 42.25 -1.59 2.50
C THR A 437 41.06 -2.36 3.09
N GLY A 438 40.33 -3.08 2.25
CA GLY A 438 39.19 -3.91 2.65
C GLY A 438 39.57 -4.91 3.74
N PRO A 439 38.91 -4.93 4.92
CA PRO A 439 39.38 -5.72 6.07
C PRO A 439 39.33 -7.24 5.87
N LEU A 440 38.46 -7.72 4.99
CA LEU A 440 38.26 -9.13 4.67
C LEU A 440 38.92 -9.52 3.36
N THR A 441 38.79 -8.69 2.32
CA THR A 441 39.34 -9.01 0.99
C THR A 441 40.79 -8.57 0.81
N ASN A 442 41.27 -7.65 1.65
CA ASN A 442 42.60 -7.04 1.56
C ASN A 442 42.86 -6.39 0.19
N GLU A 443 41.82 -5.79 -0.38
CA GLU A 443 41.86 -5.11 -1.69
C GLU A 443 41.68 -3.61 -1.48
N ALA A 444 42.27 -2.80 -2.36
CA ALA A 444 42.11 -1.36 -2.36
C ALA A 444 40.65 -0.96 -2.64
N CYS A 445 40.13 -0.03 -1.84
CA CYS A 445 38.75 0.44 -1.92
C CYS A 445 38.66 1.91 -1.48
N VAL A 446 37.56 2.57 -1.85
CA VAL A 446 37.28 3.96 -1.43
C VAL A 446 36.29 4.04 -0.27
N TRP A 447 35.57 2.95 -0.05
CA TRP A 447 34.54 2.80 0.97
C TRP A 447 34.39 1.33 1.30
N PHE A 448 34.23 1.00 2.58
CA PHE A 448 33.79 -0.33 2.99
C PHE A 448 32.81 -0.29 4.16
N ASP A 449 31.94 -1.30 4.21
CA ASP A 449 31.11 -1.64 5.35
C ASP A 449 31.41 -3.10 5.74
N TYR A 450 32.00 -3.25 6.91
CA TYR A 450 32.49 -4.52 7.44
C TYR A 450 31.72 -4.92 8.69
N HIS A 451 31.12 -6.11 8.62
CA HIS A 451 30.38 -6.72 9.72
C HIS A 451 31.03 -8.04 10.15
N VAL A 452 31.26 -8.18 11.44
CA VAL A 452 31.56 -9.45 12.10
C VAL A 452 30.37 -9.87 12.93
N GLN A 453 29.71 -10.96 12.54
CA GLN A 453 28.57 -11.50 13.25
C GLN A 453 28.88 -12.89 13.80
N GLU A 454 28.36 -13.22 14.97
CA GLU A 454 28.52 -14.54 15.59
C GLU A 454 27.18 -15.20 15.81
N TRP A 455 27.10 -16.48 15.51
CA TRP A 455 25.95 -17.30 15.86
C TRP A 455 25.87 -17.51 17.37
N ARG A 456 24.79 -17.01 17.98
CA ARG A 456 24.41 -17.27 19.37
C ARG A 456 23.12 -18.07 19.44
N GLY A 457 22.90 -18.76 20.55
CA GLY A 457 21.75 -19.65 20.75
C GLY A 457 21.96 -21.08 20.22
N SER A 458 20.96 -21.93 20.44
CA SER A 458 20.93 -23.32 20.01
C SER A 458 19.57 -23.66 19.40
N GLY A 459 19.52 -24.58 18.44
CA GLY A 459 18.27 -24.99 17.79
C GLY A 459 17.57 -23.84 17.05
N LYS A 460 16.30 -23.58 17.40
CA LYS A 460 15.44 -22.56 16.78
C LYS A 460 15.77 -21.13 17.21
N ASP A 461 16.38 -20.95 18.39
CA ASP A 461 16.76 -19.63 18.92
C ASP A 461 18.11 -19.13 18.40
N ARG A 462 18.65 -19.82 17.39
CA ARG A 462 19.94 -19.50 16.81
C ARG A 462 19.82 -18.20 16.00
N HIS A 463 20.47 -17.14 16.45
CA HIS A 463 20.47 -15.83 15.80
C HIS A 463 21.89 -15.29 15.63
N LEU A 464 22.05 -14.37 14.68
CA LEU A 464 23.31 -13.68 14.44
C LEU A 464 23.38 -12.45 15.35
N HIS A 465 24.44 -12.37 16.15
CA HIS A 465 24.76 -11.22 16.99
C HIS A 465 25.94 -10.47 16.40
N THR A 466 25.79 -9.17 16.13
CA THR A 466 26.90 -8.33 15.62
C THR A 466 27.92 -8.10 16.72
N ILE A 467 29.17 -8.49 16.47
CA ILE A 467 30.32 -8.23 17.35
C ILE A 467 30.97 -6.91 16.98
N GLU A 468 31.16 -6.71 15.68
CA GLU A 468 31.87 -5.57 15.12
C GLU A 468 31.12 -5.08 13.89
N HIS A 469 31.00 -3.77 13.78
CA HIS A 469 30.48 -3.07 12.62
C HIS A 469 31.34 -1.84 12.41
N ARG A 470 32.04 -1.79 11.28
CA ARG A 470 32.96 -0.72 10.93
C ARG A 470 32.65 -0.24 9.52
N VAL A 471 32.37 1.04 9.40
CA VAL A 471 32.16 1.73 8.13
C VAL A 471 33.21 2.82 8.03
N GLU A 472 34.01 2.77 6.96
CA GLU A 472 35.01 3.79 6.67
C GLU A 472 34.88 4.21 5.21
N SER A 473 35.15 5.49 4.97
CA SER A 473 35.05 6.12 3.66
C SER A 473 36.15 7.16 3.51
N THR A 474 36.76 7.21 2.33
CA THR A 474 37.53 8.37 1.89
C THR A 474 36.71 9.16 0.88
N ILE A 475 37.07 10.42 0.66
CA ILE A 475 36.57 11.16 -0.49
C ILE A 475 37.10 10.47 -1.75
N PHE A 476 36.20 10.22 -2.71
CA PHE A 476 36.53 9.60 -4.00
C PHE A 476 35.85 10.34 -5.15
N LEU A 477 36.27 10.08 -6.38
CA LEU A 477 35.70 10.70 -7.56
C LEU A 477 34.62 9.83 -8.18
N CYS A 478 33.53 10.46 -8.59
CA CYS A 478 32.63 9.93 -9.59
C CYS A 478 33.08 10.46 -10.95
N LYS A 479 33.50 9.57 -11.85
CA LYS A 479 34.03 9.91 -13.18
C LYS A 479 33.11 9.45 -14.29
N ASP A 480 32.81 10.32 -15.23
CA ASP A 480 32.11 10.00 -16.46
C ASP A 480 32.91 10.47 -17.69
N GLU A 481 32.26 10.50 -18.86
CA GLU A 481 32.90 10.95 -20.11
C GLU A 481 33.15 12.45 -20.14
N THR A 482 32.49 13.24 -19.28
CA THR A 482 32.57 14.71 -19.30
C THR A 482 33.49 15.27 -18.24
N GLY A 483 33.74 14.55 -17.15
CA GLY A 483 34.69 14.93 -16.11
C GLY A 483 34.60 14.07 -14.85
N SER A 484 35.03 14.62 -13.73
CA SER A 484 34.99 13.97 -12.42
C SER A 484 34.49 14.94 -11.35
N ILE A 485 33.68 14.43 -10.42
CA ILE A 485 33.19 15.19 -9.26
C ILE A 485 33.55 14.43 -7.97
N PRO A 486 34.12 15.10 -6.95
CA PRO A 486 34.34 14.51 -5.63
C PRO A 486 33.02 14.12 -4.96
N VAL A 487 33.02 12.99 -4.26
CA VAL A 487 31.89 12.45 -3.51
C VAL A 487 32.36 12.10 -2.11
N ASP A 488 31.70 12.70 -1.12
CA ASP A 488 31.84 12.32 0.28
C ASP A 488 30.72 11.35 0.65
N ALA A 489 31.06 10.10 0.94
CA ALA A 489 30.07 9.07 1.29
C ALA A 489 29.60 9.13 2.75
N GLU A 490 30.07 10.09 3.55
CA GLU A 490 29.62 10.24 4.94
C GLU A 490 28.10 10.45 5.00
N LYS A 491 27.41 9.70 5.86
CA LYS A 491 25.94 9.73 6.04
C LYS A 491 25.13 9.35 4.78
N ALA A 492 25.77 8.83 3.73
CA ALA A 492 25.08 8.31 2.57
C ALA A 492 24.35 7.02 2.89
N GLN A 493 23.17 6.84 2.31
CA GLN A 493 22.56 5.52 2.22
C GLN A 493 23.24 4.72 1.11
N VAL A 494 24.22 3.91 1.50
CA VAL A 494 24.99 3.09 0.56
C VAL A 494 24.27 1.80 0.21
N ILE A 495 24.08 1.54 -1.09
CA ILE A 495 23.49 0.31 -1.61
C ILE A 495 24.50 -0.38 -2.52
N ASN A 496 25.14 -1.41 -1.98
CA ASN A 496 26.25 -2.07 -2.65
C ASN A 496 25.92 -3.52 -3.02
N GLY A 497 26.17 -3.89 -4.29
CA GLY A 497 26.03 -5.23 -4.83
C GLY A 497 27.28 -6.10 -4.71
N ARG A 498 28.46 -5.49 -4.51
CA ARG A 498 29.75 -6.18 -4.31
C ARG A 498 29.86 -6.59 -2.85
N LYS A 499 29.69 -7.89 -2.59
CA LYS A 499 29.66 -8.47 -1.25
C LYS A 499 30.64 -9.64 -1.13
N ALA A 500 31.62 -9.53 -0.25
CA ALA A 500 32.45 -10.64 0.18
C ALA A 500 31.90 -11.23 1.49
N LYS A 501 31.90 -12.56 1.59
CA LYS A 501 31.44 -13.26 2.80
C LYS A 501 32.38 -14.43 3.09
N LYS A 502 32.88 -14.50 4.33
CA LYS A 502 33.72 -15.60 4.82
C LYS A 502 33.15 -16.09 6.14
N SER A 503 33.11 -17.39 6.37
CA SER A 503 32.69 -17.95 7.66
C SER A 503 33.87 -18.68 8.29
N LYS A 504 34.14 -18.41 9.57
CA LYS A 504 35.20 -19.09 10.34
C LYS A 504 34.65 -19.44 11.73
N GLY A 505 34.47 -20.73 11.99
CA GLY A 505 33.85 -21.23 13.22
C GLY A 505 32.40 -20.73 13.36
N LYS A 506 32.08 -20.10 14.51
CA LYS A 506 30.76 -19.50 14.77
C LYS A 506 30.59 -18.10 14.17
N ARG A 507 31.65 -17.52 13.60
CA ARG A 507 31.64 -16.14 13.08
C ARG A 507 31.47 -16.11 11.58
N VAL A 508 30.71 -15.11 11.13
CA VAL A 508 30.44 -14.77 9.74
C VAL A 508 30.94 -13.35 9.53
N TYR A 509 31.89 -13.22 8.62
CA TYR A 509 32.52 -11.97 8.21
C TYR A 509 31.89 -11.55 6.89
N THR A 510 31.42 -10.32 6.81
CA THR A 510 30.81 -9.75 5.63
C THR A 510 31.45 -8.41 5.34
N GLU A 511 31.90 -8.21 4.10
CA GLU A 511 32.43 -6.93 3.62
C GLU A 511 31.66 -6.50 2.38
N LEU A 512 31.21 -5.25 2.37
CA LEU A 512 30.74 -4.52 1.19
C LEU A 512 31.77 -3.45 0.89
N SER A 513 32.14 -3.25 -0.38
CA SER A 513 33.20 -2.28 -0.73
C SER A 513 32.94 -1.61 -2.07
N PHE A 514 33.30 -0.33 -2.23
CA PHE A 514 33.43 0.31 -3.54
C PHE A 514 34.89 0.31 -3.97
N ARG A 515 35.15 -0.17 -5.19
CA ARG A 515 36.49 -0.26 -5.76
C ARG A 515 36.61 0.57 -7.02
N GLU A 516 37.83 0.90 -7.40
CA GLU A 516 38.11 1.61 -8.65
C GLU A 516 37.45 0.91 -9.85
N GLY A 517 36.83 1.70 -10.73
CA GLY A 517 36.15 1.22 -11.93
C GLY A 517 34.79 0.53 -11.68
N ASP A 518 34.32 0.43 -10.43
CA ASP A 518 32.95 0.01 -10.14
C ASP A 518 31.97 1.06 -10.70
N PRO A 519 30.83 0.65 -11.29
CA PRO A 519 29.80 1.59 -11.70
C PRO A 519 29.26 2.31 -10.46
N LEU A 520 28.97 3.60 -10.60
CA LEU A 520 28.55 4.44 -9.51
C LEU A 520 27.31 5.25 -9.90
N TYR A 521 26.33 5.21 -9.02
CA TYR A 521 25.11 5.99 -9.03
C TYR A 521 25.12 6.85 -7.77
N VAL A 522 25.00 8.17 -7.92
CA VAL A 522 24.97 9.12 -6.82
C VAL A 522 23.74 10.01 -6.97
N LEU A 523 22.95 10.07 -5.91
CA LEU A 523 21.86 11.03 -5.73
C LEU A 523 22.15 11.81 -4.46
N GLY A 524 22.57 13.07 -4.57
CA GLY A 524 23.01 13.89 -3.45
C GLY A 524 22.94 15.37 -3.76
N SER A 525 23.39 16.23 -2.84
CA SER A 525 23.52 17.67 -3.10
C SER A 525 24.94 17.99 -3.52
N GLY A 526 25.10 18.73 -4.61
CA GLY A 526 26.35 19.41 -4.90
C GLY A 526 26.51 20.58 -3.93
N GLU A 527 27.56 20.57 -3.13
CA GLU A 527 27.88 21.63 -2.18
C GLU A 527 29.31 22.12 -2.42
N ILE A 528 29.60 23.34 -1.96
CA ILE A 528 30.95 23.90 -2.04
C ILE A 528 31.86 23.11 -1.10
N ASP A 529 32.99 22.63 -1.61
CA ASP A 529 33.98 21.94 -0.82
C ASP A 529 34.58 22.91 0.23
N PRO A 530 34.44 22.64 1.54
CA PRO A 530 34.97 23.50 2.60
C PRO A 530 36.50 23.52 2.63
N THR A 531 37.19 22.58 1.99
CA THR A 531 38.66 22.53 1.98
C THR A 531 39.27 23.43 0.91
N THR A 532 38.69 23.45 -0.28
CA THR A 532 39.18 24.25 -1.42
C THR A 532 38.44 25.57 -1.57
N GLY A 533 37.16 25.65 -1.17
CA GLY A 533 36.30 26.83 -1.32
C GLY A 533 35.82 27.12 -2.74
N ASP A 534 36.51 26.60 -3.76
CA ASP A 534 36.30 26.92 -5.18
C ASP A 534 35.86 25.71 -6.04
N SER A 535 35.75 24.51 -5.46
CA SER A 535 35.24 23.32 -6.15
C SER A 535 33.97 22.78 -5.50
N LEU A 536 33.15 22.07 -6.28
CA LEU A 536 31.97 21.38 -5.76
C LEU A 536 32.32 19.94 -5.38
N ARG A 537 31.66 19.44 -4.34
CA ARG A 537 31.64 18.03 -3.95
C ARG A 537 30.22 17.59 -3.67
N ILE A 538 29.92 16.31 -3.90
CA ILE A 538 28.62 15.75 -3.57
C ILE A 538 28.64 15.24 -2.14
N GLU A 539 27.75 15.76 -1.30
CA GLU A 539 27.63 15.36 0.10
C GLU A 539 26.15 15.30 0.55
N LYS A 540 25.94 15.03 1.85
CA LYS A 540 24.62 14.98 2.46
C LYS A 540 23.99 16.37 2.50
N ASP A 541 22.88 16.50 1.80
CA ASP A 541 22.07 17.72 1.75
C ASP A 541 21.69 18.28 3.15
N PRO A 542 21.86 19.59 3.40
CA PRO A 542 21.50 20.24 4.66
C PRO A 542 20.00 20.21 4.99
N GLN A 543 19.13 20.07 3.99
CA GLN A 543 17.67 20.05 4.13
C GLN A 543 17.10 18.62 4.29
N ASP A 544 17.97 17.66 4.63
CA ASP A 544 17.65 16.24 4.82
C ASP A 544 17.01 15.58 3.58
N LEU A 545 17.43 15.98 2.37
CA LEU A 545 17.09 15.23 1.16
C LEU A 545 17.78 13.86 1.16
N PRO A 546 17.20 12.85 0.47
CA PRO A 546 17.82 11.53 0.39
C PRO A 546 19.19 11.60 -0.28
N PHE A 547 20.20 11.09 0.41
CA PHE A 547 21.55 10.92 -0.12
C PHE A 547 21.81 9.43 -0.34
N ILE A 548 21.94 9.02 -1.60
CA ILE A 548 22.05 7.61 -1.99
C ILE A 548 23.27 7.42 -2.88
N ILE A 549 24.12 6.47 -2.50
CA ILE A 549 25.26 6.02 -3.30
C ILE A 549 25.09 4.53 -3.60
N SER A 550 25.29 4.11 -4.84
CA SER A 550 25.04 2.73 -5.25
C SER A 550 25.87 2.30 -6.43
N ASN A 551 26.31 1.04 -6.46
CA ASN A 551 26.89 0.42 -7.66
C ASN A 551 25.89 -0.48 -8.42
N LEU A 552 24.64 -0.51 -7.97
CA LEU A 552 23.55 -1.18 -8.69
C LEU A 552 22.96 -0.27 -9.77
N PRO A 553 22.42 -0.84 -10.86
CA PRO A 553 21.74 -0.06 -11.88
C PRO A 553 20.49 0.64 -11.31
N GLU A 554 20.21 1.84 -11.83
CA GLU A 554 19.09 2.71 -11.43
C GLU A 554 17.73 1.97 -11.39
N SER A 555 17.47 1.10 -12.37
CA SER A 555 16.24 0.30 -12.43
C SER A 555 16.07 -0.66 -11.25
N ARG A 556 17.18 -1.19 -10.70
CA ARG A 556 17.18 -2.08 -9.53
C ARG A 556 16.97 -1.28 -8.25
N LEU A 557 17.61 -0.12 -8.14
CA LEU A 557 17.38 0.86 -7.07
C LEU A 557 15.91 1.24 -6.97
N LYS A 558 15.30 1.66 -8.09
CA LYS A 558 13.86 1.98 -8.17
C LYS A 558 13.01 0.81 -7.68
N THR A 559 13.26 -0.40 -8.19
CA THR A 559 12.50 -1.59 -7.78
C THR A 559 12.62 -1.88 -6.28
N MET A 560 13.83 -1.79 -5.72
CA MET A 560 14.05 -2.03 -4.28
C MET A 560 13.30 -1.02 -3.42
N LYS A 561 13.40 0.28 -3.74
CA LYS A 561 12.73 1.36 -2.99
C LYS A 561 11.21 1.30 -3.09
N VAL A 562 10.69 0.93 -4.26
CA VAL A 562 9.24 0.91 -4.53
C VAL A 562 8.57 -0.37 -4.01
N SER A 563 9.29 -1.49 -3.97
CA SER A 563 8.69 -2.79 -3.59
C SER A 563 7.98 -2.76 -2.24
N VAL A 564 8.64 -2.26 -1.19
CA VAL A 564 8.04 -2.11 0.15
C VAL A 564 6.89 -1.11 0.11
N ALA A 565 7.03 -0.02 -0.64
CA ALA A 565 5.99 1.01 -0.73
C ALA A 565 4.69 0.45 -1.31
N PHE A 566 4.77 -0.39 -2.35
CA PHE A 566 3.61 -1.03 -2.95
C PHE A 566 2.89 -1.96 -1.98
N TRP A 567 3.63 -2.80 -1.25
CA TRP A 567 3.02 -3.64 -0.20
C TRP A 567 2.31 -2.81 0.86
N MET A 568 2.95 -1.74 1.36
CA MET A 568 2.35 -0.90 2.40
C MET A 568 1.11 -0.13 1.92
N ILE A 569 1.09 0.31 0.67
CA ILE A 569 -0.10 0.97 0.08
C ILE A 569 -1.22 -0.04 -0.16
N ALA A 570 -0.92 -1.23 -0.69
CA ALA A 570 -1.91 -2.28 -0.88
C ALA A 570 -2.58 -2.67 0.44
N ILE A 571 -1.77 -2.92 1.48
CA ILE A 571 -2.28 -3.17 2.84
C ILE A 571 -3.08 -1.97 3.34
N GLY A 572 -2.60 -0.75 3.08
CA GLY A 572 -3.28 0.47 3.46
C GLY A 572 -4.68 0.62 2.86
N ILE A 573 -4.83 0.38 1.56
CA ILE A 573 -6.11 0.44 0.84
C ILE A 573 -7.05 -0.65 1.40
N ALA A 574 -6.61 -1.90 1.47
CA ALA A 574 -7.40 -3.01 1.98
C ALA A 574 -7.84 -2.78 3.44
N ALA A 575 -7.00 -2.17 4.27
CA ALA A 575 -7.30 -1.85 5.66
C ALA A 575 -8.34 -0.73 5.82
N VAL A 576 -8.29 0.30 4.97
CA VAL A 576 -9.31 1.36 4.93
C VAL A 576 -10.67 0.80 4.50
N THR A 577 -10.69 -0.01 3.43
CA THR A 577 -11.91 -0.68 2.95
C THR A 577 -12.48 -1.62 4.01
N THR A 578 -11.60 -2.35 4.71
CA THR A 578 -11.96 -3.17 5.87
C THR A 578 -12.58 -2.34 7.00
N ALA A 579 -11.96 -1.22 7.39
CA ALA A 579 -12.49 -0.37 8.46
C ALA A 579 -13.91 0.14 8.13
N ILE A 580 -14.16 0.51 6.88
CA ILE A 580 -15.48 0.94 6.41
C ILE A 580 -16.48 -0.22 6.43
N LEU A 581 -16.08 -1.42 6.02
CA LEU A 581 -16.93 -2.60 6.08
C LEU A 581 -17.33 -2.96 7.53
N PHE A 582 -16.40 -2.86 8.48
CA PHE A 582 -16.70 -3.06 9.90
C PHE A 582 -17.54 -1.94 10.51
N LEU A 583 -17.34 -0.69 10.06
CA LEU A 583 -18.20 0.44 10.43
C LEU A 583 -19.65 0.18 10.01
N LEU A 584 -19.88 -0.29 8.79
CA LEU A 584 -21.21 -0.63 8.30
C LEU A 584 -21.81 -1.85 9.02
N SER A 585 -20.96 -2.84 9.34
CA SER A 585 -21.37 -4.05 10.08
C SER A 585 -21.83 -3.73 11.51
N PHE A 586 -21.41 -2.60 12.10
CA PHE A 586 -21.86 -2.15 13.43
C PHE A 586 -23.37 -1.95 13.52
N THR A 587 -24.03 -1.69 12.39
CA THR A 587 -25.50 -1.52 12.32
C THR A 587 -26.29 -2.80 12.66
N GLY A 588 -25.63 -3.96 12.82
CA GLY A 588 -26.33 -5.23 13.04
C GLY A 588 -26.80 -5.91 11.77
N THR A 589 -26.47 -5.34 10.61
CA THR A 589 -26.81 -5.90 9.30
C THR A 589 -25.53 -6.16 8.52
N VAL A 590 -25.44 -7.33 7.89
CA VAL A 590 -24.40 -7.63 6.92
C VAL A 590 -25.11 -8.02 5.63
N SER A 591 -24.99 -7.16 4.62
CA SER A 591 -25.73 -7.28 3.35
C SER A 591 -24.78 -7.06 2.17
N ALA A 592 -25.21 -7.46 0.97
CA ALA A 592 -24.46 -7.12 -0.26
C ALA A 592 -24.27 -5.62 -0.42
N LEU A 593 -25.24 -4.82 0.03
CA LEU A 593 -25.12 -3.36 -0.02
C LEU A 593 -23.86 -2.88 0.70
N HIS A 594 -23.50 -3.48 1.84
CA HIS A 594 -22.30 -3.12 2.57
C HIS A 594 -21.02 -3.46 1.79
N GLN A 595 -21.02 -4.57 1.04
CA GLN A 595 -19.92 -4.90 0.14
C GLN A 595 -19.82 -3.93 -1.04
N LEU A 596 -20.95 -3.46 -1.59
CA LEU A 596 -20.94 -2.44 -2.65
C LEU A 596 -20.42 -1.09 -2.13
N ILE A 597 -20.82 -0.67 -0.93
CA ILE A 597 -20.31 0.56 -0.30
C ILE A 597 -18.82 0.42 0.00
N ALA A 598 -18.38 -0.75 0.48
CA ALA A 598 -16.95 -1.05 0.68
C ALA A 598 -16.18 -0.95 -0.64
N ALA A 599 -16.71 -1.50 -1.75
CA ALA A 599 -16.10 -1.36 -3.06
C ALA A 599 -16.01 0.11 -3.51
N ALA A 600 -17.09 0.88 -3.37
CA ALA A 600 -17.09 2.31 -3.68
C ALA A 600 -16.04 3.07 -2.85
N SER A 601 -15.89 2.73 -1.58
CA SER A 601 -14.90 3.35 -0.70
C SER A 601 -13.45 3.05 -1.10
N SER A 602 -13.17 1.85 -1.63
CA SER A 602 -11.87 1.49 -2.19
C SER A 602 -11.55 2.39 -3.39
N ILE A 603 -12.51 2.56 -4.32
CA ILE A 603 -12.39 3.48 -5.46
C ILE A 603 -12.10 4.91 -4.99
N THR A 604 -12.85 5.42 -4.01
CA THR A 604 -12.62 6.76 -3.46
C THR A 604 -11.22 6.91 -2.85
N THR A 605 -10.75 5.91 -2.11
CA THR A 605 -9.40 5.91 -1.51
C THR A 605 -8.32 5.95 -2.59
N VAL A 606 -8.49 5.18 -3.67
CA VAL A 606 -7.59 5.13 -4.82
C VAL A 606 -7.54 6.48 -5.55
N ILE A 607 -8.70 7.10 -5.81
CA ILE A 607 -8.78 8.44 -6.41
C ILE A 607 -8.08 9.48 -5.53
N LEU A 608 -8.30 9.45 -4.22
CA LEU A 608 -7.63 10.35 -3.27
C LEU A 608 -6.11 10.14 -3.28
N LEU A 609 -5.65 8.90 -3.35
CA LEU A 609 -4.21 8.60 -3.39
C LEU A 609 -3.56 9.07 -4.70
N ILE A 610 -4.22 8.88 -5.84
CA ILE A 610 -3.79 9.41 -7.13
C ILE A 610 -3.69 10.93 -7.07
N PHE A 611 -4.73 11.59 -6.56
CA PHE A 611 -4.75 13.03 -6.35
C PHE A 611 -3.56 13.51 -5.51
N LEU A 612 -3.30 12.86 -4.37
CA LEU A 612 -2.19 13.20 -3.48
C LEU A 612 -0.82 13.00 -4.14
N LEU A 613 -0.65 11.93 -4.93
CA LEU A 613 0.58 11.68 -5.67
C LEU A 613 0.84 12.78 -6.71
N LEU A 614 -0.14 13.05 -7.57
CA LEU A 614 -0.04 14.07 -8.63
C LEU A 614 0.17 15.47 -8.07
N TYR A 615 -0.54 15.84 -7.00
CA TYR A 615 -0.40 17.14 -6.35
C TYR A 615 1.02 17.35 -5.83
N ASN A 616 1.54 16.37 -5.07
CA ASN A 616 2.87 16.45 -4.51
C ASN A 616 3.96 16.50 -5.59
N ASP A 617 3.74 15.89 -6.76
CA ASP A 617 4.67 15.92 -7.89
C ASP A 617 4.73 17.32 -8.51
N LEU A 618 3.58 17.97 -8.70
CA LEU A 618 3.52 19.35 -9.19
C LEU A 618 4.16 20.34 -8.21
N VAL A 619 3.89 20.20 -6.90
CA VAL A 619 4.53 21.04 -5.86
C VAL A 619 6.04 20.87 -5.86
N PHE A 620 6.52 19.63 -5.96
CA PHE A 620 7.95 19.34 -6.02
C PHE A 620 8.62 20.01 -7.23
N LEU A 621 8.03 19.85 -8.42
CA LEU A 621 8.56 20.48 -9.64
C LEU A 621 8.54 22.01 -9.55
N ARG A 622 7.45 22.61 -9.05
CA ARG A 622 7.36 24.07 -8.84
C ARG A 622 8.46 24.58 -7.92
N GLN A 623 8.65 23.92 -6.76
CA GLN A 623 9.64 24.36 -5.77
C GLN A 623 11.07 24.29 -6.34
N ARG A 624 11.36 23.31 -7.20
CA ARG A 624 12.66 23.23 -7.87
C ARG A 624 12.87 24.30 -8.90
N THR A 625 11.84 24.63 -9.69
CA THR A 625 11.93 25.75 -10.63
C THR A 625 12.18 27.07 -9.89
N LEU A 626 11.54 27.27 -8.73
CA LEU A 626 11.78 28.44 -7.88
C LEU A 626 13.20 28.46 -7.29
N LEU A 627 13.70 27.31 -6.82
CA LEU A 627 15.06 27.19 -6.30
C LEU A 627 16.11 27.46 -7.38
N ALA A 628 15.94 26.90 -8.58
CA ALA A 628 16.83 27.15 -9.71
C ALA A 628 16.84 28.63 -10.12
N ARG A 629 15.68 29.31 -10.07
CA ARG A 629 15.59 30.76 -10.30
C ARG A 629 16.35 31.56 -9.25
N SER A 630 16.16 31.23 -7.96
CA SER A 630 16.87 31.90 -6.86
C SER A 630 18.39 31.73 -6.98
N ASN A 631 18.86 30.55 -7.42
CA ASN A 631 20.29 30.34 -7.70
C ASN A 631 20.80 31.27 -8.80
N ILE A 632 20.04 31.54 -9.86
CA ILE A 632 20.44 32.53 -10.89
C ILE A 632 20.54 33.92 -10.27
N GLU A 633 19.56 34.34 -9.47
CA GLU A 633 19.55 35.65 -8.82
C GLU A 633 20.77 35.86 -7.91
N VAL A 634 21.19 34.82 -7.17
CA VAL A 634 22.40 34.86 -6.35
C VAL A 634 23.67 35.02 -7.20
N ALA A 635 23.79 34.30 -8.33
CA ALA A 635 24.95 34.44 -9.22
C ALA A 635 25.01 35.82 -9.88
N LEU A 636 23.87 36.34 -10.33
CA LEU A 636 23.78 37.68 -10.89
C LEU A 636 24.19 38.74 -9.86
N LYS A 637 23.76 38.59 -8.60
CA LYS A 637 24.18 39.47 -7.50
C LYS A 637 25.69 39.41 -7.24
N LYS A 638 26.29 38.21 -7.18
CA LYS A 638 27.75 38.07 -7.06
C LYS A 638 28.49 38.80 -8.19
N ARG A 639 27.96 38.75 -9.41
CA ARG A 639 28.58 39.41 -10.57
C ARG A 639 28.51 40.91 -10.40
N PHE A 640 27.34 41.40 -10.03
CA PHE A 640 27.12 42.80 -9.73
C PHE A 640 28.06 43.30 -8.62
N ASP A 641 28.28 42.52 -7.56
CA ASP A 641 29.17 42.89 -6.45
C ASP A 641 30.66 42.96 -6.86
N LEU A 642 31.07 42.23 -7.92
CA LEU A 642 32.46 42.21 -8.42
C LEU A 642 32.75 43.32 -9.45
N LEU A 643 31.74 43.79 -10.18
CA LEU A 643 31.93 44.79 -11.25
C LEU A 643 32.50 46.14 -10.76
N PRO A 644 32.08 46.72 -9.61
CA PRO A 644 32.68 47.93 -9.06
C PRO A 644 34.15 47.77 -8.67
N GLN A 645 34.56 46.56 -8.26
CA GLN A 645 35.96 46.28 -7.94
C GLN A 645 36.80 46.27 -9.21
N LEU A 646 36.26 45.68 -10.29
CA LEU A 646 36.89 45.71 -11.62
C LEU A 646 37.05 47.14 -12.14
N GLU A 647 35.99 47.94 -12.03
CA GLU A 647 36.01 49.36 -12.36
C GLU A 647 37.11 50.11 -11.61
N ASN A 648 37.21 49.92 -10.29
CA ASN A 648 38.16 50.65 -9.47
C ASN A 648 39.61 50.37 -9.86
N ILE A 649 39.93 49.11 -10.18
CA ILE A 649 41.27 48.71 -10.64
C ILE A 649 41.55 49.32 -12.02
N THR A 650 40.64 49.15 -12.99
CA THR A 650 40.82 49.69 -14.35
C THR A 650 40.98 51.21 -14.33
N ARG A 651 40.19 51.93 -13.52
CA ARG A 651 40.28 53.38 -13.39
C ARG A 651 41.66 53.87 -12.91
N GLY A 652 42.35 53.08 -12.08
CA GLY A 652 43.70 53.42 -11.62
C GLY A 652 44.76 53.40 -12.73
N TYR A 653 44.55 52.62 -13.78
CA TYR A 653 45.47 52.49 -14.92
C TYR A 653 45.07 53.35 -16.12
N VAL A 654 43.80 53.73 -16.21
CA VAL A 654 43.18 54.31 -17.41
C VAL A 654 42.68 55.75 -17.15
N SER A 655 43.08 56.38 -16.04
CA SER A 655 42.55 57.68 -15.58
C SER A 655 42.75 58.88 -16.51
N HIS A 656 43.61 58.79 -17.52
CA HIS A 656 44.09 59.94 -18.31
C HIS A 656 43.53 60.06 -19.73
N GLU A 657 42.66 59.14 -20.18
CA GLU A 657 42.02 59.19 -21.51
C GLU A 657 40.52 59.53 -21.43
N SER A 658 40.06 60.48 -22.24
CA SER A 658 38.65 60.89 -22.24
C SER A 658 37.71 59.83 -22.83
N GLU A 659 38.21 59.03 -23.79
CA GLU A 659 37.42 58.00 -24.48
C GLU A 659 37.10 56.82 -23.56
N THR A 660 38.06 56.41 -22.73
CA THR A 660 37.88 55.36 -21.72
C THR A 660 37.10 55.84 -20.50
N GLN A 661 37.16 57.13 -20.12
CA GLN A 661 36.28 57.71 -19.10
C GLN A 661 34.80 57.68 -19.53
N ASN A 662 34.50 57.87 -20.82
CA ASN A 662 33.14 57.72 -21.36
C ASN A 662 32.66 56.27 -21.26
N LEU A 663 33.53 55.31 -21.57
CA LEU A 663 33.23 53.88 -21.48
C LEU A 663 33.05 53.44 -20.01
N MET A 664 33.83 54.01 -19.08
CA MET A 664 33.68 53.82 -17.63
C MET A 664 32.37 54.42 -17.10
N THR A 665 31.93 55.54 -17.68
CA THR A 665 30.64 56.18 -17.35
C THR A 665 29.47 55.37 -17.92
N GLU A 666 29.61 54.75 -19.09
CA GLU A 666 28.65 53.81 -19.67
C GLU A 666 28.55 52.51 -18.86
N LEU A 667 29.69 52.01 -18.36
CA LEU A 667 29.75 50.92 -17.37
C LEU A 667 28.99 51.31 -16.09
N ARG A 668 29.23 52.52 -15.54
CA ARG A 668 28.47 53.04 -14.38
C ARG A 668 26.97 53.20 -14.62
N SER A 669 26.55 53.61 -15.81
CA SER A 669 25.14 53.75 -16.12
C SER A 669 24.46 52.38 -16.28
N SER A 670 25.19 51.36 -16.75
CA SER A 670 24.72 49.97 -16.65
C SER A 670 24.62 49.49 -15.20
N PHE A 671 25.51 49.93 -14.29
CA PHE A 671 25.45 49.59 -12.86
C PHE A 671 24.30 50.25 -12.09
N GLN A 672 23.85 51.46 -12.47
CA GLN A 672 22.81 52.20 -11.73
C GLN A 672 21.37 51.76 -12.06
N ASN A 673 21.11 51.32 -13.29
CA ASN A 673 19.78 50.85 -13.68
C ASN A 673 19.45 49.44 -13.12
N GLU A 674 20.46 48.66 -12.73
CA GLU A 674 20.33 47.27 -12.23
C GLU A 674 20.00 47.12 -10.73
N ASN A 675 19.95 48.22 -9.96
CA ASN A 675 19.61 48.18 -8.52
C ASN A 675 18.13 47.85 -8.24
N GLN A 676 17.28 47.76 -9.26
CA GLN A 676 15.89 47.32 -9.16
C GLN A 676 15.75 45.91 -9.75
N ALA A 677 15.82 44.89 -8.88
CA ALA A 677 15.54 43.47 -9.15
C ALA A 677 16.10 42.92 -10.50
N PRO A 678 17.10 42.03 -10.50
CA PRO A 678 17.80 41.61 -11.73
C PRO A 678 16.81 41.11 -12.78
N SER A 679 16.58 41.92 -13.82
CA SER A 679 15.65 41.62 -14.91
C SER A 679 16.41 41.04 -16.12
N GLU A 680 15.73 40.29 -16.99
CA GLU A 680 16.36 39.68 -18.18
C GLU A 680 16.98 40.71 -19.14
N THR A 681 16.47 41.94 -19.16
CA THR A 681 16.93 43.02 -20.04
C THR A 681 18.31 43.54 -19.62
N ASP A 682 18.56 43.55 -18.31
CA ASP A 682 19.74 44.19 -17.72
C ASP A 682 21.02 43.40 -17.96
N ASP A 683 20.92 42.07 -18.00
CA ASP A 683 22.05 41.15 -18.18
C ASP A 683 22.81 41.33 -19.52
N SER A 684 22.11 41.78 -20.57
CA SER A 684 22.73 42.05 -21.87
C SER A 684 23.71 43.23 -21.82
N SER A 685 23.42 44.23 -20.98
CA SER A 685 24.24 45.43 -20.81
C SER A 685 25.52 45.10 -20.05
N SER A 686 25.40 44.38 -18.93
CA SER A 686 26.50 43.86 -18.11
C SER A 686 27.49 43.00 -18.91
N ARG A 687 26.99 42.10 -19.77
CA ARG A 687 27.83 41.26 -20.65
C ARG A 687 28.59 42.08 -21.70
N ASN A 688 27.94 43.08 -22.30
CA ASN A 688 28.60 43.97 -23.26
C ASN A 688 29.68 44.80 -22.58
N ALA A 689 29.44 45.25 -21.35
CA ALA A 689 30.42 45.88 -20.49
C ALA A 689 31.67 45.00 -20.27
N ILE A 690 31.49 43.72 -19.94
CA ILE A 690 32.60 42.76 -19.77
C ILE A 690 33.41 42.58 -21.07
N LYS A 691 32.73 42.48 -22.23
CA LYS A 691 33.39 42.39 -23.54
C LYS A 691 34.20 43.64 -23.88
N LYS A 692 33.66 44.84 -23.60
CA LYS A 692 34.37 46.10 -23.77
C LYS A 692 35.60 46.18 -22.84
N MET A 693 35.49 45.67 -21.61
CA MET A 693 36.60 45.60 -20.67
C MET A 693 37.74 44.69 -21.17
N LEU A 694 37.39 43.55 -21.78
CA LEU A 694 38.34 42.66 -22.44
C LEU A 694 39.06 43.34 -23.61
N ALA A 695 38.35 44.19 -24.38
CA ALA A 695 38.98 44.98 -25.43
C ALA A 695 39.94 46.05 -24.88
N ILE A 696 39.56 46.75 -23.80
CA ILE A 696 40.44 47.72 -23.12
C ILE A 696 41.71 47.04 -22.61
N ARG A 697 41.61 45.82 -22.05
CA ARG A 697 42.78 45.06 -21.60
C ARG A 697 43.84 44.89 -22.69
N GLU A 698 43.44 44.68 -23.95
CA GLU A 698 44.41 44.52 -25.06
C GLU A 698 45.13 45.83 -25.41
N SER A 699 44.48 46.98 -25.20
CA SER A 699 45.09 48.29 -25.45
C SER A 699 46.06 48.73 -24.35
N TYR A 700 46.06 48.08 -23.18
CA TYR A 700 46.83 48.48 -21.99
C TYR A 700 47.68 47.32 -21.43
N PRO A 701 48.94 47.17 -21.87
CA PRO A 701 49.83 46.08 -21.43
C PRO A 701 50.04 46.01 -19.91
N ASP A 702 50.12 47.15 -19.22
CA ASP A 702 50.30 47.21 -17.76
C ASP A 702 49.07 46.68 -17.01
N LEU A 703 47.87 46.97 -17.52
CA LEU A 703 46.62 46.42 -17.00
C LEU A 703 46.50 44.93 -17.31
N LYS A 704 46.97 44.49 -18.49
CA LYS A 704 47.06 43.09 -18.88
C LYS A 704 48.00 42.30 -17.97
N ALA A 705 49.10 42.90 -17.51
CA ALA A 705 50.07 42.29 -16.60
C ALA A 705 49.63 42.31 -15.12
N ASN A 706 48.62 43.11 -14.74
CA ASN A 706 48.17 43.21 -13.36
C ASN A 706 47.50 41.91 -12.87
N THR A 707 48.10 41.27 -11.86
CA THR A 707 47.65 39.97 -11.33
C THR A 707 46.29 40.03 -10.64
N VAL A 708 45.91 41.16 -10.03
CA VAL A 708 44.61 41.37 -9.38
C VAL A 708 43.51 41.53 -10.43
N PHE A 709 43.76 42.30 -11.49
CA PHE A 709 42.85 42.46 -12.63
C PHE A 709 42.62 41.12 -13.33
N GLN A 710 43.69 40.35 -13.58
CA GLN A 710 43.59 39.02 -14.16
C GLN A 710 42.72 38.10 -13.30
N LYS A 711 42.99 38.00 -11.98
CA LYS A 711 42.20 37.18 -11.05
C LYS A 711 40.72 37.57 -11.05
N LEU A 712 40.41 38.86 -11.01
CA LEU A 712 39.03 39.34 -10.98
C LEU A 712 38.31 39.09 -12.31
N MET A 713 38.99 39.29 -13.45
CA MET A 713 38.47 38.95 -14.77
C MET A 713 38.23 37.45 -14.93
N THR A 714 39.15 36.61 -14.47
CA THR A 714 38.96 35.15 -14.44
C THR A 714 37.75 34.78 -13.59
N GLY A 715 37.57 35.38 -12.42
CA GLY A 715 36.40 35.20 -11.56
C GLY A 715 35.08 35.61 -12.22
N ILE A 716 35.05 36.77 -12.90
CA ILE A 716 33.86 37.26 -13.60
C ILE A 716 33.51 36.38 -14.81
N VAL A 717 34.50 35.94 -15.59
CA VAL A 717 34.28 35.00 -16.70
C VAL A 717 33.79 33.64 -16.19
N GLY A 718 34.36 33.14 -15.09
CA GLY A 718 33.89 31.94 -14.41
C GLY A 718 32.42 32.06 -13.98
N LEU A 719 32.06 33.20 -13.38
CA LEU A 719 30.70 33.49 -12.97
C LEU A 719 29.73 33.64 -14.15
N GLU A 720 30.19 34.14 -15.30
CA GLU A 720 29.38 34.22 -16.52
C GLU A 720 29.07 32.85 -17.12
N ASN A 721 30.06 31.94 -17.09
CA ASN A 721 29.87 30.54 -17.45
C ASN A 721 28.94 29.83 -16.46
N GLU A 722 29.07 30.12 -15.16
CA GLU A 722 28.18 29.63 -14.11
C GLU A 722 26.73 30.12 -14.29
N ILE A 723 26.51 31.41 -14.57
CA ILE A 723 25.18 31.96 -14.88
C ILE A 723 24.59 31.26 -16.11
N SER A 724 25.39 31.02 -17.14
CA SER A 724 24.97 30.34 -18.35
C SER A 724 24.59 28.87 -18.08
N ALA A 725 25.31 28.17 -17.20
CA ALA A 725 24.95 26.84 -16.73
C ALA A 725 23.61 26.86 -15.95
N ARG A 726 23.50 27.71 -14.93
CA ARG A 726 22.30 27.84 -14.09
C ARG A 726 21.04 28.18 -14.88
N ARG A 727 21.16 28.95 -15.97
CA ARG A 727 20.06 29.23 -16.92
C ARG A 727 19.60 28.02 -17.71
N ARG A 728 20.55 27.18 -18.18
CA ARG A 728 20.22 25.87 -18.77
C ARG A 728 19.49 25.01 -17.75
N GLY A 729 19.99 24.95 -16.51
CA GLY A 729 19.36 24.24 -15.40
C GLY A 729 17.94 24.72 -15.10
N TYR A 730 17.71 26.03 -15.00
CA TYR A 730 16.38 26.61 -14.80
C TYR A 730 15.44 26.29 -15.96
N ASN A 731 15.86 26.47 -17.21
CA ASN A 731 14.99 26.20 -18.36
C ASN A 731 14.60 24.72 -18.43
N ALA A 732 15.54 23.81 -18.14
CA ALA A 732 15.23 22.39 -18.06
C ALA A 732 14.20 22.09 -16.94
N ALA A 733 14.33 22.71 -15.77
CA ALA A 733 13.38 22.57 -14.67
C ALA A 733 12.00 23.17 -15.01
N ALA A 734 11.97 24.38 -15.59
CA ALA A 734 10.76 25.08 -16.00
C ALA A 734 10.02 24.34 -17.13
N GLU A 735 10.74 23.79 -18.11
CA GLU A 735 10.17 22.97 -19.18
C GLU A 735 9.52 21.69 -18.63
N ARG A 736 10.20 20.99 -17.73
CA ARG A 736 9.64 19.80 -17.05
C ARG A 736 8.38 20.14 -16.26
N TYR A 737 8.43 21.22 -15.48
CA TYR A 737 7.27 21.70 -14.73
C TYR A 737 6.11 22.06 -15.67
N LYS A 738 6.36 22.84 -16.72
CA LYS A 738 5.35 23.26 -17.71
C LYS A 738 4.74 22.08 -18.45
N THR A 739 5.56 21.15 -18.93
CA THR A 739 5.13 19.92 -19.60
C THR A 739 4.23 19.10 -18.68
N ARG A 740 4.66 18.89 -17.43
CA ARG A 740 3.87 18.12 -16.45
C ARG A 740 2.56 18.84 -16.11
N ARG A 741 2.59 20.14 -15.82
CA ARG A 741 1.42 20.97 -15.50
C ARG A 741 0.37 20.98 -16.62
N SER A 742 0.80 20.79 -17.87
CA SER A 742 -0.04 20.84 -19.08
C SER A 742 -0.47 19.46 -19.59
N SER A 743 0.04 18.38 -18.99
CA SER A 743 -0.29 17.00 -19.37
C SER A 743 -1.57 16.53 -18.66
N VAL A 744 -2.30 15.58 -19.28
CA VAL A 744 -3.43 14.90 -18.63
C VAL A 744 -2.88 13.75 -17.78
N PRO A 745 -3.31 13.60 -16.51
CA PRO A 745 -4.40 14.30 -15.82
C PRO A 745 -4.01 15.56 -15.01
N GLU A 746 -2.74 15.89 -14.87
CA GLU A 746 -2.24 16.99 -14.05
C GLU A 746 -2.82 18.37 -14.42
N VAL A 747 -3.23 18.58 -15.66
CA VAL A 747 -3.87 19.81 -16.16
C VAL A 747 -5.16 20.17 -15.40
N PHE A 748 -5.91 19.17 -14.93
CA PHE A 748 -7.11 19.42 -14.14
C PHE A 748 -6.74 19.95 -12.75
N LEU A 749 -5.74 19.33 -12.12
CA LEU A 749 -5.20 19.75 -10.84
C LEU A 749 -4.63 21.16 -10.91
N SER A 750 -3.85 21.43 -11.95
CA SER A 750 -3.17 22.73 -12.11
C SER A 750 -4.16 23.87 -12.24
N ARG A 751 -5.28 23.66 -12.95
CA ARG A 751 -6.38 24.63 -13.07
C ARG A 751 -7.14 24.83 -11.77
N ILE A 752 -7.49 23.75 -11.05
CA ILE A 752 -8.25 23.82 -9.79
C ILE A 752 -7.45 24.55 -8.70
N PHE A 753 -6.15 24.24 -8.57
CA PHE A 753 -5.27 24.80 -7.53
C PHE A 753 -4.46 26.02 -7.97
N ARG A 754 -4.72 26.54 -9.18
CA ARG A 754 -4.06 27.74 -9.73
C ARG A 754 -2.53 27.65 -9.71
N PHE A 755 -1.98 26.53 -10.17
CA PHE A 755 -0.53 26.41 -10.36
C PHE A 755 -0.08 27.36 -11.48
N GLU A 756 0.65 28.41 -11.11
CA GLU A 756 1.16 29.43 -12.02
C GLU A 756 2.19 28.86 -12.99
N ASP A 757 2.32 29.48 -14.17
CA ASP A 757 3.33 29.09 -15.16
C ASP A 757 4.71 29.61 -14.76
N ALA A 758 5.75 28.88 -15.15
CA ALA A 758 7.12 29.37 -15.04
C ALA A 758 7.59 29.77 -16.45
N PRO A 759 7.84 31.07 -16.71
CA PRO A 759 8.33 31.50 -18.01
C PRO A 759 9.73 30.94 -18.27
N LEU A 760 9.99 30.49 -19.50
CA LEU A 760 11.32 30.07 -19.94
C LEU A 760 12.17 31.32 -20.19
N LEU A 761 13.43 31.28 -19.78
CA LEU A 761 14.39 32.34 -20.06
C LEU A 761 14.84 32.24 -21.52
N GLN A 762 14.87 33.37 -22.23
CA GLN A 762 15.41 33.44 -23.59
C GLN A 762 16.78 34.11 -23.53
N TRP A 763 17.87 33.37 -23.75
CA TRP A 763 19.21 33.94 -23.85
C TRP A 763 19.90 33.54 -25.16
N ARG A 764 20.74 34.45 -25.68
CA ARG A 764 21.54 34.25 -26.90
C ARG A 764 23.03 34.36 -26.55
N SER A 765 23.70 33.25 -26.16
CA SER A 765 25.17 33.23 -26.09
C SER A 765 25.79 31.83 -26.03
N GLU A 766 26.94 31.70 -26.68
CA GLU A 766 27.92 30.62 -26.53
C GLU A 766 28.72 30.78 -25.22
N MET A 767 29.26 29.69 -24.66
CA MET A 767 30.14 29.73 -23.49
C MET A 767 31.38 30.58 -23.80
N MET A 768 31.81 31.44 -22.88
CA MET A 768 33.02 32.25 -23.08
C MET A 768 34.24 31.44 -22.66
N ASN A 769 35.13 31.13 -23.61
CA ASN A 769 36.34 30.35 -23.36
C ASN A 769 37.55 31.28 -23.18
N PHE A 770 38.18 31.23 -22.00
CA PHE A 770 39.30 32.10 -21.65
C PHE A 770 40.63 31.66 -22.28
N SER A 771 40.78 30.39 -22.66
CA SER A 771 42.02 29.86 -23.26
C SER A 771 42.34 30.44 -24.65
N ASN A 772 41.37 31.10 -25.30
CA ASN A 772 41.57 31.78 -26.59
C ASN A 772 42.05 33.22 -26.43
N LEU A 773 42.28 33.68 -25.20
CA LEU A 773 42.82 35.01 -24.88
C LEU A 773 44.22 34.82 -24.29
N GLU A 774 45.25 34.96 -25.13
CA GLU A 774 46.66 34.79 -24.78
C GLU A 774 47.00 35.48 -23.44
N LEU A 775 47.30 34.64 -22.44
CA LEU A 775 47.90 35.04 -21.18
C LEU A 775 49.37 35.37 -21.44
N ALA A 776 49.82 36.56 -21.04
CA ALA A 776 51.25 36.81 -20.93
C ALA A 776 51.84 35.85 -19.89
N PRO A 777 53.05 35.28 -20.12
CA PRO A 777 53.68 34.41 -19.14
C PRO A 777 53.90 35.17 -17.82
N PRO A 778 53.93 34.46 -16.67
CA PRO A 778 54.20 35.10 -15.38
C PRO A 778 55.57 35.78 -15.45
N VAL A 779 55.64 37.03 -15.00
CA VAL A 779 56.90 37.73 -14.81
C VAL A 779 57.60 37.07 -13.61
N GLU A 780 58.69 36.34 -13.86
CA GLU A 780 59.63 35.99 -12.81
C GLU A 780 60.25 37.30 -12.31
N GLU A 781 59.99 37.66 -11.05
CA GLU A 781 60.67 38.76 -10.38
C GLU A 781 62.16 38.42 -10.29
N GLY A 782 62.96 39.05 -11.15
CA GLY A 782 64.40 39.09 -11.01
C GLY A 782 64.77 39.85 -9.75
N ILE A 783 65.38 39.15 -8.80
CA ILE A 783 66.04 39.76 -7.64
C ILE A 783 67.31 40.43 -8.18
N GLU A 784 67.25 41.74 -8.38
CA GLU A 784 68.44 42.60 -8.45
C GLU A 784 68.88 42.93 -7.02
N ASP A 785 69.88 42.21 -6.52
CA ASP A 785 70.65 42.59 -5.34
C ASP A 785 71.87 43.39 -5.80
N ASP A 786 71.82 44.71 -5.69
CA ASP A 786 72.99 45.59 -5.63
C ASP A 786 72.94 46.35 -4.29
N VAL A 787 73.64 45.81 -3.27
CA VAL A 787 74.11 46.59 -2.12
C VAL A 787 75.57 46.25 -1.85
N GLU A 788 76.40 47.25 -2.14
CA GLU A 788 77.79 47.37 -1.77
C GLU A 788 77.96 47.32 -0.24
N SER A 789 78.72 46.34 0.27
CA SER A 789 79.32 46.44 1.60
C SER A 789 80.73 45.87 1.60
N THR A 790 81.65 46.73 2.02
CA THR A 790 83.06 46.47 2.29
C THR A 790 83.23 45.38 3.34
N ASP A 791 84.09 44.39 3.09
CA ASP A 791 84.84 43.76 4.16
C ASP A 791 86.23 43.27 3.67
N ILE A 792 87.18 43.48 4.57
CA ILE A 792 88.62 43.26 4.44
C ILE A 792 88.97 41.85 4.95
N GLU A 793 90.10 41.31 4.47
CA GLU A 793 90.95 40.21 5.02
C GLU A 793 90.83 38.79 4.37
N PRO A 794 91.90 37.95 4.36
CA PRO A 794 93.13 38.04 3.54
C PRO A 794 93.43 36.69 2.78
N PRO A 795 94.66 36.27 2.42
CA PRO A 795 95.03 36.15 1.00
C PRO A 795 95.52 34.75 0.54
N THR A 796 95.87 34.65 -0.77
CA THR A 796 96.77 33.68 -1.45
C THR A 796 96.24 32.26 -1.72
N LYS A 797 96.48 31.55 -2.83
CA LYS A 797 97.24 31.67 -4.12
C LYS A 797 96.84 30.40 -4.96
N PRO A 798 97.37 30.15 -6.18
CA PRO A 798 97.04 30.65 -7.51
C PRO A 798 96.46 29.51 -8.43
N PRO A 799 96.25 29.72 -9.75
CA PRO A 799 95.36 28.90 -10.58
C PRO A 799 96.10 27.87 -11.45
N LEU A 800 95.36 26.92 -12.00
CA LEU A 800 95.66 26.26 -13.28
C LEU A 800 94.32 26.10 -14.02
N ARG A 801 94.12 26.77 -15.17
CA ARG A 801 94.45 26.28 -16.53
C ARG A 801 93.73 24.97 -16.85
N GLU A 802 93.21 24.72 -18.03
CA GLU A 802 92.93 25.40 -19.31
C GLU A 802 92.30 24.26 -20.15
N GLU A 803 91.67 24.58 -21.28
CA GLU A 803 91.38 23.65 -22.38
C GLU A 803 90.29 22.59 -22.09
N SER A 804 89.31 22.33 -22.95
CA SER A 804 89.08 22.66 -24.36
C SER A 804 87.61 22.37 -24.67
#